data_AF-A0A7W1RP31-F1
#
_entry.id   AF-A0A7W1RP31-F1
#
_cell.length_a   1.000
_cell.length_b   1.000
_cell.length_c   1.000
_cell.angle_alpha   90.00
_cell.angle_beta   90.00
_cell.angle_gamma   90.00
#
_symmetry.space_group_name_H-M   'P 1'
#
loop_
_entity.id
_entity.type
_entity.pdbx_description
1 polymer ?
#
loop_
_entity_poly.entity_id
_entity_poly.type
_entity_poly.pdbx_seq_one_letter_code
_entity_poly.pdbx_strand_id
1 'polypeptide(L)'
;MKTQPLNPSASQPRLAYLYSRYPVVSQTFCDMEMLELERRGYELLIGSVHPPLTSLRHEHSSRLRSPVVYAPPAPVLRLWEKKIQDTERWPQALIERHERQYGAAYKASLRARNASYFAELFTGHGIRHFHVHFANRAAHTALFVRQISGIPFSITAHGQDFMTDLGQEDLLREICAAAEFVAVETDYSQELLQKRCPEAAAKIHRVYNGLDLAYLSVLLAKERAPGPVTIVSVGRLVPFKGFEVLLEACAELDRRNFDFRCQIIGDGPMREKLETIIADLRLTNRIELCGSLSQADVFSRLQACDVFALASVVDADGASDVFPTVIMEAMACARPVVSTRLAGIPESVVDGVTGLLVPAGDWEELAGALDRLIRDSALRRRLGDAGRKRAENDFSIVKTIEPLLDLFSKSLAAALRDTAPILQKKSVAYLIDRWPDNNLPFLEMELTALQRNGAAYVPFIFRLPRVSEFPPKTSGLLLEFEYLPDAMVIEAEWQANQVLLRELEAMRANQKHRPASDLFLEQARAALMLRRMFRAHDIGHVHATSSRTLLSALMLKKMLGLTVSVAVEEKPILTGQVMLDALDQCVGGRSSDRELLARRGRGFLFDQTLDKPSVNDIGPWLSRKAKIEWTGGRPFWQEWAKRLAAWSGSA
;
A
#
# COMPACT_ATOMS: atom_id res chain seq x y z
N MET A 1 14.08 17.15 -25.52
CA MET A 1 13.33 16.62 -26.68
C MET A 1 11.85 16.67 -26.34
N LYS A 2 11.03 17.29 -27.21
CA LYS A 2 9.59 17.48 -26.98
C LYS A 2 8.89 16.11 -27.03
N THR A 3 8.18 15.77 -25.95
CA THR A 3 7.35 14.57 -25.83
C THR A 3 6.13 14.71 -26.75
N GLN A 4 5.97 13.78 -27.70
CA GLN A 4 4.72 13.62 -28.44
C GLN A 4 3.65 13.05 -27.49
N PRO A 5 2.39 13.52 -27.53
CA PRO A 5 1.31 12.87 -26.81
C PRO A 5 1.01 11.52 -27.46
N LEU A 6 1.05 10.46 -26.65
CA LEU A 6 0.66 9.11 -27.05
C LEU A 6 -0.83 9.08 -27.44
N ASN A 7 -1.09 8.42 -28.56
CA ASN A 7 -2.39 8.26 -29.20
C ASN A 7 -3.33 7.40 -28.30
N PRO A 8 -4.52 7.86 -27.89
CA PRO A 8 -5.35 7.21 -26.87
C PRO A 8 -6.19 6.00 -27.37
N SER A 9 -5.78 5.29 -28.43
CA SER A 9 -6.63 4.29 -29.11
C SER A 9 -6.29 2.81 -28.88
N ALA A 10 -5.44 2.48 -27.90
CA ALA A 10 -5.25 1.11 -27.43
C ALA A 10 -5.59 1.06 -25.93
N SER A 11 -6.40 0.09 -25.50
CA SER A 11 -6.71 -0.11 -24.08
C SER A 11 -5.40 -0.17 -23.28
N GLN A 12 -5.24 0.73 -22.31
CA GLN A 12 -4.04 0.82 -21.49
C GLN A 12 -3.68 -0.55 -20.88
N PRO A 13 -2.39 -0.96 -20.90
CA PRO A 13 -2.00 -2.24 -20.32
C PRO A 13 -2.29 -2.25 -18.82
N ARG A 14 -3.04 -3.25 -18.36
CA ARG A 14 -3.38 -3.48 -16.96
C ARG A 14 -2.44 -4.49 -16.33
N LEU A 15 -1.88 -4.13 -15.19
CA LEU A 15 -1.02 -4.99 -14.38
C LEU A 15 -1.51 -4.99 -12.94
N ALA A 16 -1.42 -6.13 -12.26
CA ALA A 16 -1.53 -6.14 -10.82
C ALA A 16 -0.17 -6.25 -10.16
N TYR A 17 -0.01 -5.65 -8.98
CA TYR A 17 1.08 -5.91 -8.08
C TYR A 17 0.56 -6.70 -6.88
N LEU A 18 1.34 -7.64 -6.35
CA LEU A 18 1.02 -8.34 -5.12
C LEU A 18 2.17 -8.20 -4.12
N TYR A 19 1.88 -7.66 -2.94
CA TYR A 19 2.83 -7.49 -1.85
C TYR A 19 2.44 -8.32 -0.63
N SER A 20 3.45 -8.75 0.12
CA SER A 20 3.24 -9.32 1.45
C SER A 20 2.70 -8.25 2.39
N ARG A 21 3.26 -7.05 2.29
CA ARG A 21 2.82 -5.85 3.01
C ARG A 21 3.17 -4.61 2.20
N TYR A 22 2.21 -3.70 2.07
CA TYR A 22 2.40 -2.44 1.37
C TYR A 22 1.50 -1.33 1.97
N PRO A 23 1.97 -0.07 2.04
CA PRO A 23 3.35 0.38 1.79
C PRO A 23 4.31 0.06 2.94
N VAL A 24 5.61 0.10 2.66
CA VAL A 24 6.68 -0.03 3.65
C VAL A 24 7.67 1.11 3.43
N VAL A 25 8.00 1.86 4.50
CA VAL A 25 8.79 3.10 4.43
C VAL A 25 10.16 2.90 3.77
N SER A 26 10.78 1.73 3.94
CA SER A 26 12.09 1.43 3.34
C SER A 26 12.03 0.96 1.89
N GLN A 27 10.84 0.79 1.30
CA GLN A 27 10.65 0.23 -0.05
C GLN A 27 10.33 1.35 -1.06
N THR A 28 11.10 2.44 -1.02
CA THR A 28 10.86 3.61 -1.90
C THR A 28 11.00 3.28 -3.39
N PHE A 29 11.85 2.31 -3.74
CA PHE A 29 12.03 1.86 -5.12
C PHE A 29 10.76 1.23 -5.72
N CYS A 30 9.95 0.52 -4.92
CA CYS A 30 8.65 0.00 -5.35
C CYS A 30 7.73 1.15 -5.79
N ASP A 31 7.70 2.22 -5.00
CA ASP A 31 6.88 3.39 -5.31
C ASP A 31 7.37 4.10 -6.57
N MET A 32 8.69 4.25 -6.75
CA MET A 32 9.25 4.88 -7.95
C MET A 32 8.93 4.09 -9.22
N GLU A 33 9.04 2.76 -9.17
CA GLU A 33 8.68 1.88 -10.27
C GLU A 33 7.20 2.03 -10.65
N MET A 34 6.29 1.90 -9.68
CA MET A 34 4.85 2.02 -9.93
C MET A 34 4.45 3.43 -10.42
N LEU A 35 5.08 4.48 -9.89
CA LEU A 35 4.84 5.85 -10.35
C LEU A 35 5.30 6.06 -11.79
N GLU A 36 6.44 5.50 -12.19
CA GLU A 36 6.90 5.59 -13.57
C GLU A 36 6.01 4.76 -14.51
N LEU A 37 5.53 3.58 -14.08
CA LEU A 37 4.52 2.81 -14.83
C LEU A 37 3.25 3.63 -15.08
N GLU A 38 2.73 4.32 -14.06
CA GLU A 38 1.57 5.20 -14.22
C GLU A 38 1.85 6.37 -15.18
N ARG A 39 3.08 6.93 -15.18
CA ARG A 39 3.49 7.98 -16.14
C ARG A 39 3.55 7.45 -17.57
N ARG A 40 3.91 6.18 -17.75
CA ARG A 40 3.91 5.49 -19.06
C ARG A 40 2.52 4.98 -19.48
N GLY A 41 1.49 5.23 -18.67
CA GLY A 41 0.11 4.93 -18.99
C GLY A 41 -0.35 3.51 -18.65
N TYR A 42 0.38 2.79 -17.79
CA TYR A 42 -0.11 1.55 -17.19
C TYR A 42 -1.19 1.85 -16.16
N GLU A 43 -2.23 1.02 -16.14
CA GLU A 43 -3.24 1.01 -15.09
C GLU A 43 -2.89 -0.12 -14.11
N LEU A 44 -2.62 0.23 -12.84
CA LEU A 44 -2.19 -0.74 -11.84
C LEU A 44 -3.32 -1.07 -10.86
N LEU A 45 -3.32 -2.32 -10.40
CA LEU A 45 -4.09 -2.77 -9.23
C LEU A 45 -3.13 -3.31 -8.18
N ILE A 46 -3.03 -2.65 -7.03
CA ILE A 46 -2.04 -3.01 -6.00
C ILE A 46 -2.71 -3.84 -4.92
N GLY A 47 -2.42 -5.15 -4.88
CA GLY A 47 -2.86 -6.07 -3.83
C GLY A 47 -1.85 -6.17 -2.69
N SER A 48 -2.31 -6.12 -1.45
CA SER A 48 -1.47 -6.32 -0.26
C SER A 48 -2.07 -7.35 0.69
N VAL A 49 -1.33 -8.42 1.00
CA VAL A 49 -1.76 -9.48 1.93
C VAL A 49 -1.92 -8.93 3.35
N HIS A 50 -1.08 -7.97 3.74
CA HIS A 50 -1.12 -7.35 5.07
C HIS A 50 -1.16 -5.83 4.99
N PRO A 51 -1.85 -5.15 5.93
CA PRO A 51 -1.78 -3.70 6.05
C PRO A 51 -0.36 -3.24 6.45
N PRO A 52 0.01 -1.96 6.29
CA PRO A 52 1.27 -1.41 6.79
C PRO A 52 1.39 -1.49 8.32
N LEU A 53 2.62 -1.50 8.85
CA LEU A 53 2.87 -1.53 10.31
C LEU A 53 2.87 -0.14 10.95
N THR A 54 3.02 0.92 10.15
CA THR A 54 3.10 2.30 10.63
C THR A 54 2.18 3.19 9.79
N SER A 55 1.82 4.36 10.33
CA SER A 55 1.09 5.38 9.58
C SER A 55 2.01 6.28 8.73
N LEU A 56 3.33 6.24 8.95
CA LEU A 56 4.30 7.07 8.22
C LEU A 56 4.27 6.75 6.71
N ARG A 57 4.11 7.79 5.88
CA ARG A 57 4.18 7.69 4.41
C ARG A 57 5.15 8.72 3.88
N HIS A 58 5.85 8.33 2.82
CA HIS A 58 6.58 9.31 2.03
C HIS A 58 5.60 10.11 1.17
N GLU A 59 5.92 11.37 0.94
CA GLU A 59 5.08 12.28 0.16
C GLU A 59 4.79 11.72 -1.24
N HIS A 60 5.77 11.06 -1.85
CA HIS A 60 5.63 10.48 -3.19
C HIS A 60 4.57 9.37 -3.27
N SER A 61 4.36 8.59 -2.21
CA SER A 61 3.39 7.48 -2.22
C SER A 61 1.95 7.99 -2.37
N SER A 62 1.68 9.25 -2.01
CA SER A 62 0.37 9.91 -2.21
C SER A 62 0.08 10.24 -3.68
N ARG A 63 1.11 10.26 -4.54
CA ARG A 63 0.99 10.55 -5.98
C ARG A 63 0.49 9.34 -6.78
N LEU A 64 0.59 8.13 -6.22
CA LEU A 64 0.05 6.93 -6.85
C LEU A 64 -1.48 7.06 -6.97
N ARG A 65 -1.97 6.96 -8.21
CA ARG A 65 -3.41 7.03 -8.49
C ARG A 65 -4.07 5.67 -8.31
N SER A 66 -3.30 4.61 -8.52
CA SER A 66 -3.76 3.23 -8.50
C SER A 66 -4.31 2.83 -7.13
N PRO A 67 -5.44 2.08 -7.10
CA PRO A 67 -6.00 1.62 -5.85
C PRO A 67 -5.09 0.59 -5.18
N VAL A 68 -5.03 0.68 -3.85
CA VAL A 68 -4.41 -0.32 -2.99
C VAL A 68 -5.51 -1.09 -2.30
N VAL A 69 -5.56 -2.40 -2.54
CA VAL A 69 -6.57 -3.32 -2.02
C VAL A 69 -5.91 -4.27 -1.04
N TYR A 70 -6.45 -4.34 0.17
CA TYR A 70 -5.94 -5.20 1.24
C TYR A 70 -6.74 -6.50 1.32
N ALA A 71 -6.07 -7.60 1.65
CA ALA A 71 -6.77 -8.84 1.94
C ALA A 71 -7.80 -8.62 3.07
N PRO A 72 -9.04 -9.11 2.91
CA PRO A 72 -10.08 -8.89 3.91
C PRO A 72 -9.79 -9.69 5.19
N PRO A 73 -10.52 -9.44 6.28
CA PRO A 73 -10.32 -10.16 7.54
C PRO A 73 -10.52 -11.68 7.39
N ALA A 74 -9.88 -12.44 8.28
CA ALA A 74 -9.85 -13.91 8.23
C ALA A 74 -11.22 -14.61 8.08
N PRO A 75 -12.33 -14.14 8.71
CA PRO A 75 -13.66 -14.72 8.47
C PRO A 75 -14.12 -14.61 7.01
N VAL A 76 -13.86 -13.47 6.36
CA VAL A 76 -14.22 -13.22 4.95
C VAL A 76 -13.34 -14.05 4.03
N LEU A 77 -12.05 -14.17 4.34
CA LEU A 77 -11.14 -15.03 3.60
C LEU A 77 -11.59 -16.52 3.60
N ARG A 78 -12.23 -17.00 4.67
CA ARG A 78 -12.84 -18.35 4.71
C ARG A 78 -14.04 -18.48 3.77
N LEU A 79 -14.80 -17.40 3.55
CA LEU A 79 -15.88 -17.39 2.56
C LEU A 79 -15.32 -17.47 1.13
N TRP A 80 -14.21 -16.79 0.85
CA TRP A 80 -13.50 -16.91 -0.44
C TRP A 80 -12.94 -18.32 -0.66
N GLU A 81 -12.32 -18.92 0.35
CA GLU A 81 -11.88 -20.32 0.32
C GLU A 81 -13.04 -21.25 -0.06
N LYS A 82 -14.19 -21.12 0.63
CA LYS A 82 -15.39 -21.91 0.32
C LYS A 82 -15.89 -21.69 -1.11
N LYS A 83 -15.96 -20.43 -1.57
CA LYS A 83 -16.36 -20.11 -2.96
C LYS A 83 -15.46 -20.83 -3.97
N ILE A 84 -14.15 -20.85 -3.74
CA ILE A 84 -13.20 -21.52 -4.63
C ILE A 84 -13.37 -23.04 -4.57
N GLN A 85 -13.59 -23.62 -3.38
CA GLN A 85 -13.91 -25.05 -3.19
C GLN A 85 -15.17 -25.45 -3.98
N ASP A 86 -16.23 -24.64 -3.89
CA ASP A 86 -17.50 -24.87 -4.59
C ASP A 86 -17.36 -24.80 -6.13
N THR A 87 -16.29 -24.17 -6.63
CA THR A 87 -15.94 -24.11 -8.07
C THR A 87 -14.88 -25.11 -8.51
N GLU A 88 -14.50 -26.07 -7.65
CA GLU A 88 -13.47 -27.09 -7.92
C GLU A 88 -12.07 -26.53 -8.30
N ARG A 89 -11.82 -25.24 -8.08
CA ARG A 89 -10.52 -24.58 -8.31
C ARG A 89 -9.61 -24.58 -7.08
N TRP A 90 -10.05 -25.18 -5.98
CA TRP A 90 -9.28 -25.21 -4.74
C TRP A 90 -8.02 -26.08 -4.91
N PRO A 91 -6.81 -25.53 -4.67
CA PRO A 91 -5.56 -26.19 -5.03
C PRO A 91 -5.11 -27.20 -3.96
N GLN A 92 -5.99 -28.15 -3.59
CA GLN A 92 -5.77 -29.09 -2.48
C GLN A 92 -4.46 -29.88 -2.62
N ALA A 93 -4.19 -30.45 -3.80
CA ALA A 93 -2.97 -31.23 -4.04
C ALA A 93 -1.69 -30.40 -3.89
N LEU A 94 -1.73 -29.11 -4.28
CA LEU A 94 -0.62 -28.19 -4.12
C LEU A 94 -0.40 -27.87 -2.64
N ILE A 95 -1.46 -27.63 -1.88
CA ILE A 95 -1.39 -27.39 -0.43
C ILE A 95 -0.74 -28.58 0.27
N GLU A 96 -1.23 -29.79 0.04
CA GLU A 96 -0.71 -31.02 0.66
C GLU A 96 0.76 -31.27 0.30
N ARG A 97 1.15 -31.02 -0.95
CA ARG A 97 2.55 -31.13 -1.38
C ARG A 97 3.43 -30.14 -0.61
N HIS A 98 3.02 -28.86 -0.53
CA HIS A 98 3.83 -27.83 0.14
C HIS A 98 3.89 -28.04 1.65
N GLU A 99 2.81 -28.51 2.29
CA GLU A 99 2.82 -28.83 3.72
C GLU A 99 3.75 -30.02 4.02
N ARG A 100 3.78 -31.02 3.13
CA ARG A 100 4.70 -32.16 3.24
C ARG A 100 6.16 -31.75 3.01
N GLN A 101 6.41 -30.95 1.97
CA GLN A 101 7.77 -30.63 1.52
C GLN A 101 8.44 -29.55 2.37
N TYR A 102 7.72 -28.47 2.69
CA TYR A 102 8.29 -27.31 3.39
C TYR A 102 7.90 -27.24 4.86
N GLY A 103 6.86 -27.97 5.26
CA GLY A 103 6.37 -28.02 6.64
C GLY A 103 5.36 -26.93 6.99
N ALA A 104 4.71 -27.12 8.14
CA ALA A 104 3.60 -26.27 8.59
C ALA A 104 3.98 -24.79 8.83
N ALA A 105 5.26 -24.49 9.06
CA ALA A 105 5.74 -23.11 9.27
C ALA A 105 5.50 -22.19 8.05
N TYR A 106 5.44 -22.76 6.84
CA TYR A 106 5.20 -22.03 5.59
C TYR A 106 3.72 -21.73 5.34
N LYS A 107 2.82 -22.38 6.09
CA LYS A 107 1.38 -22.13 6.12
C LYS A 107 0.73 -22.14 4.73
N ALA A 108 0.97 -23.19 3.94
CA ALA A 108 0.46 -23.31 2.58
C ALA A 108 -1.08 -23.12 2.49
N SER A 109 -1.85 -23.73 3.40
CA SER A 109 -3.31 -23.51 3.47
C SER A 109 -3.69 -22.03 3.67
N LEU A 110 -2.95 -21.28 4.49
CA LEU A 110 -3.17 -19.84 4.65
C LEU A 110 -2.82 -19.06 3.38
N ARG A 111 -1.78 -19.47 2.65
CA ARG A 111 -1.39 -18.86 1.37
C ARG A 111 -2.45 -19.10 0.31
N ALA A 112 -2.96 -20.32 0.19
CA ALA A 112 -4.07 -20.67 -0.70
C ALA A 112 -5.34 -19.89 -0.37
N ARG A 113 -5.68 -19.74 0.92
CA ARG A 113 -6.82 -18.92 1.35
C ARG A 113 -6.70 -17.46 0.93
N ASN A 114 -5.53 -16.83 1.13
CA ASN A 114 -5.30 -15.46 0.64
C ASN A 114 -5.36 -15.41 -0.90
N ALA A 115 -4.81 -16.42 -1.57
CA ALA A 115 -4.83 -16.52 -3.03
C ALA A 115 -6.25 -16.62 -3.58
N SER A 116 -7.20 -17.27 -2.88
CA SER A 116 -8.61 -17.32 -3.29
C SER A 116 -9.20 -15.92 -3.51
N TYR A 117 -8.89 -14.97 -2.63
CA TYR A 117 -9.34 -13.58 -2.78
C TYR A 117 -8.65 -12.89 -3.96
N PHE A 118 -7.32 -12.91 -4.02
CA PHE A 118 -6.57 -12.21 -5.06
C PHE A 118 -6.79 -12.79 -6.46
N ALA A 119 -6.99 -14.10 -6.58
CA ALA A 119 -7.35 -14.76 -7.84
C ALA A 119 -8.65 -14.20 -8.41
N GLU A 120 -9.68 -14.06 -7.58
CA GLU A 120 -10.98 -13.51 -7.97
C GLU A 120 -10.90 -12.00 -8.23
N LEU A 121 -10.19 -11.27 -7.38
CA LEU A 121 -9.94 -9.84 -7.54
C LEU A 121 -9.26 -9.55 -8.88
N PHE A 122 -8.17 -10.25 -9.19
CA PHE A 122 -7.39 -10.05 -10.43
C PHE A 122 -8.18 -10.48 -11.66
N THR A 123 -8.88 -11.63 -11.59
CA THR A 123 -9.76 -12.08 -12.68
C THR A 123 -10.87 -11.07 -12.96
N GLY A 124 -11.53 -10.56 -11.91
CA GLY A 124 -12.62 -9.58 -12.04
C GLY A 124 -12.19 -8.24 -12.64
N HIS A 125 -10.92 -7.85 -12.47
CA HIS A 125 -10.36 -6.61 -13.05
C HIS A 125 -9.75 -6.82 -14.45
N GLY A 126 -9.83 -8.03 -15.01
CA GLY A 126 -9.24 -8.36 -16.30
C GLY A 126 -7.71 -8.34 -16.29
N ILE A 127 -7.10 -8.62 -15.14
CA ILE A 127 -5.65 -8.71 -15.00
C ILE A 127 -5.17 -9.98 -15.71
N ARG A 128 -4.16 -9.80 -16.57
CA ARG A 128 -3.58 -10.91 -17.36
C ARG A 128 -2.16 -11.26 -16.97
N HIS A 129 -1.56 -10.43 -16.13
CA HIS A 129 -0.25 -10.65 -15.54
C HIS A 129 -0.18 -9.89 -14.23
N PHE A 130 0.41 -10.50 -13.21
CA PHE A 130 0.70 -9.80 -11.97
C PHE A 130 2.18 -9.90 -11.60
N HIS A 131 2.70 -8.85 -10.98
CA HIS A 131 4.08 -8.75 -10.55
C HIS A 131 4.17 -8.80 -9.02
N VAL A 132 5.17 -9.49 -8.52
CA VAL A 132 5.40 -9.63 -7.08
C VAL A 132 6.77 -9.04 -6.78
N HIS A 133 6.83 -8.01 -5.94
CA HIS A 133 8.11 -7.69 -5.33
C HIS A 133 8.39 -8.66 -4.19
N PHE A 134 9.67 -8.97 -4.08
CA PHE A 134 10.29 -9.82 -3.10
C PHE A 134 10.01 -11.32 -3.31
N ALA A 135 11.06 -12.14 -3.25
CA ALA A 135 10.96 -13.60 -3.31
C ALA A 135 10.55 -14.19 -1.95
N ASN A 136 9.44 -13.70 -1.38
CA ASN A 136 9.02 -13.98 -0.01
C ASN A 136 7.64 -14.67 0.04
N ARG A 137 6.96 -14.55 1.19
CA ARG A 137 5.61 -15.07 1.44
C ARG A 137 4.57 -14.66 0.39
N ALA A 138 4.71 -13.49 -0.24
CA ALA A 138 3.82 -13.06 -1.33
C ALA A 138 4.08 -13.85 -2.62
N ALA A 139 5.35 -14.12 -2.96
CA ALA A 139 5.70 -14.97 -4.08
C ALA A 139 5.26 -16.43 -3.84
N HIS A 140 5.29 -16.90 -2.59
CA HIS A 140 4.67 -18.19 -2.24
C HIS A 140 3.14 -18.16 -2.43
N THR A 141 2.45 -17.08 -2.03
CA THR A 141 1.02 -16.88 -2.33
C THR A 141 0.76 -16.82 -3.85
N ALA A 142 1.67 -16.26 -4.64
CA ALA A 142 1.52 -16.13 -6.09
C ALA A 142 1.42 -17.49 -6.81
N LEU A 143 2.12 -18.53 -6.34
CA LEU A 143 1.97 -19.90 -6.84
C LEU A 143 0.50 -20.37 -6.76
N PHE A 144 -0.16 -20.10 -5.64
CA PHE A 144 -1.58 -20.45 -5.46
C PHE A 144 -2.51 -19.53 -6.26
N VAL A 145 -2.19 -18.23 -6.39
CA VAL A 145 -2.99 -17.32 -7.23
C VAL A 145 -2.97 -17.80 -8.67
N ARG A 146 -1.78 -18.14 -9.20
CA ARG A 146 -1.61 -18.74 -10.53
C ARG A 146 -2.39 -20.06 -10.65
N GLN A 147 -2.30 -20.94 -9.67
CA GLN A 147 -3.01 -22.23 -9.70
C GLN A 147 -4.55 -22.06 -9.73
N ILE A 148 -5.09 -21.07 -9.01
CA ILE A 148 -6.55 -20.84 -8.92
C ILE A 148 -7.09 -20.08 -10.14
N SER A 149 -6.34 -19.09 -10.64
CA SER A 149 -6.82 -18.17 -11.68
C SER A 149 -6.28 -18.46 -13.08
N GLY A 150 -5.17 -19.18 -13.19
CA GLY A 150 -4.39 -19.32 -14.43
C GLY A 150 -3.60 -18.07 -14.82
N ILE A 151 -3.70 -16.96 -14.07
CA ILE A 151 -3.00 -15.71 -14.40
C ILE A 151 -1.49 -15.91 -14.13
N PRO A 152 -0.62 -15.67 -15.12
CA PRO A 152 0.82 -15.75 -14.94
C PRO A 152 1.33 -14.65 -14.02
N PHE A 153 2.50 -14.90 -13.43
CA PHE A 153 3.17 -13.92 -12.57
C PHE A 153 4.66 -13.81 -12.88
N SER A 154 5.23 -12.71 -12.43
CA SER A 154 6.66 -12.45 -12.42
C SER A 154 7.08 -11.95 -11.04
N ILE A 155 8.36 -11.99 -10.73
CA ILE A 155 8.88 -11.46 -9.47
C ILE A 155 10.04 -10.50 -9.71
N THR A 156 10.20 -9.52 -8.83
CA THR A 156 11.48 -8.84 -8.61
C THR A 156 12.02 -9.29 -7.27
N ALA A 157 13.08 -10.10 -7.27
CA ALA A 157 13.71 -10.63 -6.08
C ALA A 157 14.76 -9.65 -5.57
N HIS A 158 14.63 -9.21 -4.31
CA HIS A 158 15.61 -8.34 -3.66
C HIS A 158 16.51 -9.18 -2.76
N GLY A 159 17.76 -8.76 -2.60
CA GLY A 159 18.81 -9.53 -1.92
C GLY A 159 18.34 -10.22 -0.63
N GLN A 160 17.80 -9.45 0.31
CA GLN A 160 17.41 -9.98 1.62
C GLN A 160 16.37 -11.12 1.53
N ASP A 161 15.49 -11.10 0.54
CA ASP A 161 14.35 -12.04 0.51
C ASP A 161 14.76 -13.46 0.22
N PHE A 162 15.60 -13.61 -0.81
CA PHE A 162 16.07 -14.92 -1.25
C PHE A 162 17.31 -15.35 -0.48
N MET A 163 18.05 -14.44 0.16
CA MET A 163 19.16 -14.79 1.05
C MET A 163 18.68 -15.30 2.41
N THR A 164 17.69 -14.64 3.05
CA THR A 164 17.29 -14.98 4.42
C THR A 164 15.79 -15.21 4.62
N ASP A 165 14.92 -14.39 4.02
CA ASP A 165 13.51 -14.34 4.47
C ASP A 165 12.68 -15.56 4.05
N LEU A 166 12.98 -16.16 2.90
CA LEU A 166 12.26 -17.35 2.44
C LEU A 166 12.74 -18.62 3.15
N GLY A 167 14.01 -18.70 3.55
CA GLY A 167 14.56 -19.79 4.36
C GLY A 167 14.51 -21.21 3.78
N GLN A 168 14.01 -21.41 2.54
CA GLN A 168 13.91 -22.71 1.87
C GLN A 168 14.33 -22.62 0.39
N GLU A 169 15.43 -23.29 0.06
CA GLU A 169 16.04 -23.27 -1.27
C GLU A 169 15.10 -23.87 -2.35
N ASP A 170 14.46 -24.99 -2.04
CA ASP A 170 13.59 -25.66 -3.02
C ASP A 170 12.31 -24.85 -3.28
N LEU A 171 11.83 -24.09 -2.31
CA LEU A 171 10.71 -23.16 -2.51
C LEU A 171 11.13 -21.97 -3.37
N LEU A 172 12.34 -21.45 -3.18
CA LEU A 172 12.89 -20.39 -4.03
C LEU A 172 12.97 -20.84 -5.49
N ARG A 173 13.52 -22.05 -5.71
CA ARG A 173 13.63 -22.66 -7.04
C ARG A 173 12.27 -22.85 -7.69
N GLU A 174 11.29 -23.36 -6.95
CA GLU A 174 9.92 -23.53 -7.46
C GLU A 174 9.31 -22.18 -7.86
N ILE A 175 9.43 -21.16 -7.01
CA ILE A 175 8.94 -19.80 -7.30
C ILE A 175 9.60 -19.25 -8.57
N CYS A 176 10.93 -19.35 -8.70
CA CYS A 176 11.66 -18.85 -9.87
C CYS A 176 11.32 -19.62 -11.14
N ALA A 177 11.15 -20.94 -11.06
CA ALA A 177 10.75 -21.77 -12.19
C ALA A 177 9.34 -21.44 -12.66
N ALA A 178 8.42 -21.19 -11.72
CA ALA A 178 7.03 -20.86 -11.98
C ALA A 178 6.80 -19.42 -12.46
N ALA A 179 7.72 -18.48 -12.19
CA ALA A 179 7.63 -17.13 -12.72
C ALA A 179 7.84 -17.10 -14.24
N GLU A 180 7.13 -16.20 -14.94
CA GLU A 180 7.38 -15.92 -16.37
C GLU A 180 8.77 -15.30 -16.56
N PHE A 181 9.14 -14.40 -15.65
CA PHE A 181 10.48 -13.86 -15.51
C PHE A 181 10.77 -13.48 -14.06
N VAL A 182 12.06 -13.38 -13.74
CA VAL A 182 12.59 -12.97 -12.46
C VAL A 182 13.50 -11.76 -12.69
N ALA A 183 13.09 -10.61 -12.21
CA ALA A 183 13.95 -9.43 -12.13
C ALA A 183 14.79 -9.47 -10.85
N VAL A 184 16.02 -8.95 -10.93
CA VAL A 184 16.92 -8.78 -9.80
C VAL A 184 17.65 -7.45 -9.91
N GLU A 185 17.98 -6.83 -8.79
CA GLU A 185 18.50 -5.46 -8.76
C GLU A 185 19.91 -5.28 -9.32
N THR A 186 20.74 -6.32 -9.41
CA THR A 186 22.18 -6.22 -9.68
C THR A 186 22.68 -7.40 -10.50
N ASP A 187 23.81 -7.22 -11.19
CA ASP A 187 24.50 -8.34 -11.86
C ASP A 187 24.97 -9.37 -10.82
N TYR A 188 25.40 -8.92 -9.63
CA TYR A 188 25.68 -9.77 -8.47
C TYR A 188 24.49 -10.68 -8.11
N SER A 189 23.29 -10.11 -7.94
CA SER A 189 22.08 -10.87 -7.63
C SER A 189 21.68 -11.80 -8.78
N GLN A 190 21.89 -11.39 -10.03
CA GLN A 190 21.63 -12.22 -11.20
C GLN A 190 22.49 -13.47 -11.18
N GLU A 191 23.81 -13.32 -11.05
CA GLU A 191 24.73 -14.45 -11.00
C GLU A 191 24.43 -15.38 -9.83
N LEU A 192 24.19 -14.80 -8.64
CA LEU A 192 23.88 -15.57 -7.44
C LEU A 192 22.58 -16.37 -7.60
N LEU A 193 21.53 -15.74 -8.10
CA LEU A 193 20.24 -16.41 -8.25
C LEU A 193 20.24 -17.42 -9.39
N GLN A 194 20.98 -17.18 -10.48
CA GLN A 194 21.19 -18.16 -11.55
C GLN A 194 21.93 -19.40 -11.07
N LYS A 195 22.95 -19.24 -10.20
CA LYS A 195 23.64 -20.36 -9.56
C LYS A 195 22.72 -21.17 -8.65
N ARG A 196 21.83 -20.50 -7.92
CA ARG A 196 20.87 -21.13 -7.00
C ARG A 196 19.69 -21.79 -7.71
N CYS A 197 19.23 -21.20 -8.81
CA CYS A 197 18.08 -21.61 -9.60
C CYS A 197 18.47 -21.87 -11.07
N PRO A 198 19.32 -22.88 -11.35
CA PRO A 198 19.84 -23.12 -12.70
C PRO A 198 18.74 -23.38 -13.74
N GLU A 199 17.65 -24.04 -13.33
CA GLU A 199 16.49 -24.31 -14.20
C GLU A 199 15.75 -23.04 -14.64
N ALA A 200 15.85 -21.96 -13.86
CA ALA A 200 15.25 -20.67 -14.16
C ALA A 200 16.27 -19.66 -14.72
N ALA A 201 17.53 -20.05 -14.95
CA ALA A 201 18.62 -19.10 -15.22
C ALA A 201 18.36 -18.16 -16.41
N ALA A 202 17.75 -18.68 -17.48
CA ALA A 202 17.39 -17.92 -18.68
C ALA A 202 16.28 -16.89 -18.46
N LYS A 203 15.51 -17.02 -17.36
CA LYS A 203 14.42 -16.12 -16.96
C LYS A 203 14.86 -15.05 -15.96
N ILE A 204 16.10 -15.09 -15.48
CA ILE A 204 16.63 -14.17 -14.48
C ILE A 204 17.32 -13.01 -15.19
N HIS A 205 16.83 -11.79 -14.98
CA HIS A 205 17.25 -10.57 -15.66
C HIS A 205 17.60 -9.47 -14.67
N ARG A 206 18.71 -8.77 -14.89
CA ARG A 206 19.03 -7.57 -14.11
C ARG A 206 18.10 -6.40 -14.50
N VAL A 207 17.48 -5.81 -13.49
CA VAL A 207 16.71 -4.56 -13.54
C VAL A 207 17.12 -3.70 -12.35
N TYR A 208 17.85 -2.60 -12.58
CA TYR A 208 18.28 -1.72 -11.49
C TYR A 208 17.08 -1.02 -10.83
N ASN A 209 17.12 -0.88 -9.50
CA ASN A 209 16.25 0.07 -8.80
C ASN A 209 16.58 1.50 -9.28
N GLY A 210 15.54 2.29 -9.59
CA GLY A 210 15.69 3.62 -10.17
C GLY A 210 15.30 4.76 -9.25
N LEU A 211 15.93 5.92 -9.46
CA LEU A 211 15.65 7.18 -8.78
C LEU A 211 14.75 8.09 -9.63
N ASP A 212 13.77 8.73 -8.98
CA ASP A 212 12.97 9.80 -9.58
C ASP A 212 13.72 11.14 -9.52
N LEU A 213 14.71 11.31 -10.38
CA LEU A 213 15.59 12.50 -10.40
C LEU A 213 14.84 13.83 -10.58
N ALA A 214 13.70 13.81 -11.28
CA ALA A 214 12.85 14.98 -11.42
C ALA A 214 12.31 15.44 -10.06
N TYR A 215 11.86 14.50 -9.23
CA TYR A 215 11.43 14.78 -7.86
C TYR A 215 12.60 15.25 -6.99
N LEU A 216 13.78 14.65 -7.13
CA LEU A 216 14.97 15.08 -6.39
C LEU A 216 15.34 16.53 -6.70
N SER A 217 15.25 16.94 -7.97
CA SER A 217 15.60 18.31 -8.37
C SER A 217 14.75 19.39 -7.71
N VAL A 218 13.48 19.09 -7.38
CA VAL A 218 12.57 19.99 -6.66
C VAL A 218 12.99 20.17 -5.20
N LEU A 219 13.60 19.15 -4.61
CA LEU A 219 14.05 19.17 -3.21
C LEU A 219 15.40 19.86 -3.04
N LEU A 220 16.15 20.13 -4.12
CA LEU A 220 17.47 20.76 -4.09
C LEU A 220 17.37 22.28 -3.97
N ALA A 221 17.31 22.79 -2.74
CA ALA A 221 17.38 24.23 -2.48
C ALA A 221 17.95 24.52 -1.09
N LYS A 222 19.25 24.82 -1.02
CA LYS A 222 19.91 25.71 -0.02
C LYS A 222 21.42 25.76 -0.23
N GLU A 223 22.00 26.94 -0.04
CA GLU A 223 23.44 27.10 0.14
C GLU A 223 23.84 26.87 1.61
N ARG A 224 25.08 26.41 1.77
CA ARG A 224 25.66 25.94 3.04
C ARG A 224 26.12 27.10 3.94
N ALA A 225 26.08 26.85 5.26
CA ALA A 225 26.83 27.62 6.26
C ALA A 225 28.18 26.94 6.60
N PRO A 226 29.26 27.71 6.88
CA PRO A 226 30.56 27.16 7.28
C PRO A 226 30.48 26.40 8.62
N GLY A 227 31.28 25.33 8.79
CA GLY A 227 31.30 24.48 9.98
C GLY A 227 32.12 23.18 9.80
N PRO A 228 32.14 22.30 10.83
CA PRO A 228 32.85 21.01 10.77
C PRO A 228 32.36 20.11 9.63
N VAL A 229 33.19 19.15 9.22
CA VAL A 229 32.81 18.20 8.17
C VAL A 229 31.67 17.32 8.68
N THR A 230 30.55 17.29 7.95
CA THR A 230 29.38 16.49 8.33
C THR A 230 29.31 15.20 7.53
N ILE A 231 29.37 14.07 8.22
CA ILE A 231 29.16 12.72 7.70
C ILE A 231 27.70 12.34 7.93
N VAL A 232 27.03 11.83 6.90
CA VAL A 232 25.65 11.30 7.01
C VAL A 232 25.63 9.84 6.62
N SER A 233 24.94 9.02 7.40
CA SER A 233 24.59 7.64 7.09
C SER A 233 23.08 7.45 7.24
N VAL A 234 22.48 6.68 6.34
CA VAL A 234 21.01 6.49 6.32
C VAL A 234 20.68 5.02 6.14
N GLY A 235 19.78 4.48 6.97
CA GLY A 235 19.30 3.11 6.84
C GLY A 235 18.57 2.59 8.08
N ARG A 236 17.86 1.46 7.95
CA ARG A 236 17.29 0.74 9.10
C ARG A 236 18.40 0.36 10.07
N LEU A 237 18.22 0.55 11.38
CA LEU A 237 19.22 0.18 12.40
C LEU A 237 19.22 -1.34 12.63
N VAL A 238 19.77 -2.08 11.67
CA VAL A 238 19.90 -3.55 11.63
C VAL A 238 21.35 -3.96 11.37
N PRO A 239 21.79 -5.17 11.82
CA PRO A 239 23.22 -5.52 11.90
C PRO A 239 23.99 -5.33 10.60
N PHE A 240 23.42 -5.77 9.48
CA PHE A 240 24.08 -5.71 8.18
C PHE A 240 24.28 -4.30 7.60
N LYS A 241 23.71 -3.24 8.22
CA LYS A 241 24.06 -1.85 7.84
C LYS A 241 25.44 -1.42 8.35
N GLY A 242 26.01 -2.17 9.30
CA GLY A 242 27.36 -1.95 9.80
C GLY A 242 27.56 -0.60 10.48
N PHE A 243 26.52 -0.05 11.14
CA PHE A 243 26.67 1.20 11.90
C PHE A 243 27.72 1.08 13.00
N GLU A 244 27.91 -0.09 13.61
CA GLU A 244 28.99 -0.33 14.57
C GLU A 244 30.37 -0.07 13.94
N VAL A 245 30.61 -0.52 12.71
CA VAL A 245 31.87 -0.29 11.96
C VAL A 245 32.06 1.21 11.69
N LEU A 246 30.99 1.93 11.37
CA LEU A 246 31.04 3.39 11.20
C LEU A 246 31.37 4.11 12.52
N LEU A 247 30.84 3.64 13.66
CA LEU A 247 31.13 4.22 14.98
C LEU A 247 32.61 4.03 15.35
N GLU A 248 33.19 2.85 15.11
CA GLU A 248 34.62 2.58 15.32
C GLU A 248 35.50 3.49 14.44
N ALA A 249 35.14 3.65 13.16
CA ALA A 249 35.83 4.58 12.28
C ALA A 249 35.73 6.05 12.78
N CYS A 250 34.58 6.46 13.31
CA CYS A 250 34.42 7.77 13.94
C CYS A 250 35.29 7.93 15.20
N ALA A 251 35.42 6.88 16.02
CA ALA A 251 36.29 6.91 17.19
C ALA A 251 37.76 7.12 16.79
N GLU A 252 38.20 6.47 15.72
CA GLU A 252 39.54 6.65 15.18
C GLU A 252 39.77 8.06 14.63
N LEU A 253 38.77 8.64 13.97
CA LEU A 253 38.82 10.04 13.53
C LEU A 253 38.91 11.02 14.72
N ASP A 254 38.18 10.77 15.81
CA ASP A 254 38.26 11.57 17.03
C ASP A 254 39.64 11.45 17.68
N ARG A 255 40.19 10.24 17.78
CA ARG A 255 41.56 9.99 18.30
C ARG A 255 42.63 10.72 17.49
N ARG A 256 42.42 10.86 16.17
CA ARG A 256 43.29 11.64 15.25
C ARG A 256 43.01 13.15 15.28
N ASN A 257 42.12 13.62 16.16
CA ASN A 257 41.73 15.03 16.34
C ASN A 257 41.10 15.68 15.08
N PHE A 258 40.31 14.93 14.32
CA PHE A 258 39.52 15.54 13.24
C PHE A 258 38.31 16.31 13.78
N ASP A 259 38.00 17.44 13.14
CA ASP A 259 36.78 18.20 13.41
C ASP A 259 35.63 17.74 12.51
N PHE A 260 34.78 16.88 13.06
CA PHE A 260 33.65 16.29 12.34
C PHE A 260 32.38 16.15 13.22
N ARG A 261 31.26 15.97 12.51
CA ARG A 261 29.96 15.51 13.02
C ARG A 261 29.48 14.32 12.21
N CYS A 262 28.80 13.37 12.84
CA CYS A 262 28.16 12.25 12.17
C CYS A 262 26.67 12.18 12.52
N GLN A 263 25.82 12.08 11.50
CA GLN A 263 24.38 11.90 11.66
C GLN A 263 23.96 10.55 11.10
N ILE A 264 23.30 9.74 11.92
CA ILE A 264 22.75 8.44 11.54
C ILE A 264 21.23 8.57 11.50
N ILE A 265 20.66 8.45 10.30
CA ILE A 265 19.23 8.61 10.06
C ILE A 265 18.59 7.24 9.85
N GLY A 266 17.55 6.96 10.63
CA GLY A 266 16.83 5.70 10.61
C GLY A 266 16.46 5.22 12.01
N ASP A 267 15.71 4.14 12.07
CA ASP A 267 15.34 3.47 13.31
C ASP A 267 15.41 1.94 13.13
N GLY A 268 15.40 1.20 14.24
CA GLY A 268 15.47 -0.24 14.21
C GLY A 268 15.95 -0.87 15.52
N PRO A 269 15.98 -2.21 15.57
CA PRO A 269 16.28 -2.96 16.79
C PRO A 269 17.67 -2.68 17.38
N MET A 270 18.62 -2.14 16.61
CA MET A 270 19.95 -1.81 17.12
C MET A 270 20.04 -0.47 17.85
N ARG A 271 18.97 0.34 17.93
CA ARG A 271 19.04 1.70 18.47
C ARG A 271 19.72 1.78 19.83
N GLU A 272 19.21 1.05 20.82
CA GLU A 272 19.73 1.05 22.20
C GLU A 272 21.20 0.58 22.27
N LYS A 273 21.56 -0.41 21.44
CA LYS A 273 22.93 -0.89 21.32
C LYS A 273 23.86 0.20 20.79
N LEU A 274 23.44 0.91 19.74
CA LEU A 274 24.22 2.00 19.13
C LEU A 274 24.37 3.19 20.09
N GLU A 275 23.33 3.54 20.85
CA GLU A 275 23.41 4.59 21.88
C GLU A 275 24.45 4.25 22.95
N THR A 276 24.52 3.00 23.36
CA THR A 276 25.52 2.49 24.32
C THR A 276 26.93 2.57 23.75
N ILE A 277 27.15 2.09 22.52
CA ILE A 277 28.46 2.16 21.84
C ILE A 277 28.92 3.62 21.69
N ILE A 278 28.03 4.54 21.33
CA ILE A 278 28.36 5.98 21.22
C ILE A 278 28.83 6.55 22.57
N ALA A 279 28.18 6.16 23.66
CA ALA A 279 28.55 6.60 25.01
C ALA A 279 29.90 6.02 25.45
N ASP A 280 30.13 4.72 25.22
CA ASP A 280 31.36 4.01 25.58
C ASP A 280 32.57 4.56 24.81
N LEU A 281 32.39 4.87 23.52
CA LEU A 281 33.40 5.54 22.68
C LEU A 281 33.55 7.04 22.97
N ARG A 282 32.74 7.60 23.88
CA ARG A 282 32.71 9.04 24.25
C ARG A 282 32.41 9.98 23.08
N LEU A 283 31.59 9.53 22.13
CA LEU A 283 31.26 10.25 20.90
C LEU A 283 29.90 10.99 20.97
N THR A 284 29.26 11.06 22.14
CA THR A 284 27.92 11.66 22.33
C THR A 284 27.79 13.09 21.79
N ASN A 285 28.86 13.89 21.84
CA ASN A 285 28.85 15.27 21.32
C ASN A 285 29.11 15.36 19.81
N ARG A 286 29.42 14.24 19.15
CA ARG A 286 29.78 14.18 17.72
C ARG A 286 28.78 13.40 16.89
N ILE A 287 28.08 12.44 17.49
CA ILE A 287 27.19 11.52 16.79
C ILE A 287 25.74 11.74 17.21
N GLU A 288 24.87 11.92 16.22
CA GLU A 288 23.44 12.11 16.41
C GLU A 288 22.66 10.94 15.78
N LEU A 289 21.83 10.26 16.56
CA LEU A 289 20.83 9.31 16.05
C LEU A 289 19.51 10.05 15.80
N CYS A 290 19.20 10.33 14.54
CA CYS A 290 18.08 11.22 14.18
C CYS A 290 16.69 10.55 14.22
N GLY A 291 16.62 9.22 14.38
CA GLY A 291 15.38 8.46 14.18
C GLY A 291 14.95 8.40 12.71
N SER A 292 13.74 7.90 12.47
CA SER A 292 13.15 7.86 11.12
C SER A 292 12.71 9.26 10.66
N LEU A 293 13.16 9.67 9.47
CA LEU A 293 12.81 10.96 8.85
C LEU A 293 11.99 10.78 7.57
N SER A 294 11.28 11.84 7.17
CA SER A 294 10.63 11.89 5.86
C SER A 294 11.67 11.88 4.73
N GLN A 295 11.29 11.47 3.52
CA GLN A 295 12.24 11.50 2.40
C GLN A 295 12.78 12.91 2.10
N ALA A 296 11.92 13.95 2.22
CA ALA A 296 12.34 15.34 2.03
C ALA A 296 13.39 15.78 3.06
N ASP A 297 13.22 15.37 4.32
CA ASP A 297 14.20 15.63 5.39
C ASP A 297 15.50 14.86 5.15
N VAL A 298 15.43 13.59 4.73
CA VAL A 298 16.61 12.80 4.34
C VAL A 298 17.38 13.52 3.22
N PHE A 299 16.70 13.96 2.16
CA PHE A 299 17.35 14.72 1.09
C PHE A 299 17.95 16.03 1.57
N SER A 300 17.27 16.74 2.46
CA SER A 300 17.80 17.96 3.07
C SER A 300 19.10 17.70 3.83
N ARG A 301 19.20 16.58 4.56
CA ARG A 301 20.42 16.16 5.26
C ARG A 301 21.53 15.73 4.29
N LEU A 302 21.19 14.95 3.26
CA LEU A 302 22.15 14.55 2.23
C LEU A 302 22.71 15.76 1.48
N GLN A 303 21.90 16.77 1.16
CA GLN A 303 22.38 17.99 0.51
C GLN A 303 23.32 18.80 1.39
N ALA A 304 23.01 18.88 2.68
CA ALA A 304 23.79 19.66 3.64
C ALA A 304 25.11 18.97 4.06
N CYS A 305 25.25 17.65 3.83
CA CYS A 305 26.43 16.91 4.26
C CYS A 305 27.65 17.12 3.36
N ASP A 306 28.82 16.77 3.89
CA ASP A 306 30.08 16.75 3.17
C ASP A 306 30.40 15.37 2.59
N VAL A 307 30.04 14.31 3.30
CA VAL A 307 30.33 12.91 2.95
C VAL A 307 29.14 12.05 3.33
N PHE A 308 28.76 11.14 2.43
CA PHE A 308 27.86 10.05 2.77
C PHE A 308 28.68 8.80 3.07
N ALA A 309 28.37 8.10 4.16
CA ALA A 309 29.02 6.86 4.55
C ALA A 309 27.99 5.76 4.80
N LEU A 310 28.23 4.55 4.30
CA LEU A 310 27.44 3.37 4.64
C LEU A 310 28.34 2.14 4.68
N ALA A 311 28.57 1.61 5.88
CA ALA A 311 29.56 0.58 6.16
C ALA A 311 28.98 -0.84 6.14
N SER A 312 28.16 -1.18 5.13
CA SER A 312 27.41 -2.44 5.11
C SER A 312 28.30 -3.68 5.28
N VAL A 313 27.80 -4.64 6.06
CA VAL A 313 28.45 -5.92 6.38
C VAL A 313 27.52 -7.09 6.09
N VAL A 314 28.04 -8.32 6.13
CA VAL A 314 27.22 -9.53 6.21
C VAL A 314 26.95 -9.82 7.68
N ASP A 315 25.70 -10.00 8.07
CA ASP A 315 25.36 -10.35 9.45
C ASP A 315 25.46 -11.87 9.72
N ALA A 316 25.18 -12.27 10.96
CA ALA A 316 25.29 -13.66 11.41
C ALA A 316 24.33 -14.61 10.69
N ASP A 317 23.22 -14.09 10.14
CA ASP A 317 22.22 -14.86 9.41
C ASP A 317 22.50 -14.86 7.89
N GLY A 318 23.56 -14.19 7.44
CA GLY A 318 23.95 -14.07 6.04
C GLY A 318 23.23 -12.94 5.29
N ALA A 319 22.47 -12.09 5.96
CA ALA A 319 21.85 -10.93 5.33
C ALA A 319 22.91 -9.85 5.06
N SER A 320 22.74 -9.15 3.94
CA SER A 320 23.59 -8.02 3.56
C SER A 320 22.82 -7.04 2.68
N ASP A 321 23.33 -5.82 2.62
CA ASP A 321 22.90 -4.85 1.62
C ASP A 321 23.44 -5.24 0.24
N VAL A 322 22.54 -5.46 -0.71
CA VAL A 322 22.93 -5.78 -2.08
C VAL A 322 22.99 -4.55 -2.98
N PHE A 323 21.97 -3.70 -2.93
CA PHE A 323 21.92 -2.48 -3.75
C PHE A 323 21.24 -1.31 -3.02
N PRO A 324 21.90 -0.71 -2.01
CA PRO A 324 21.31 0.36 -1.21
C PRO A 324 20.98 1.57 -2.07
N THR A 325 19.69 1.85 -2.27
CA THR A 325 19.26 2.99 -3.07
C THR A 325 19.76 4.33 -2.53
N VAL A 326 19.94 4.42 -1.21
CA VAL A 326 20.44 5.63 -0.56
C VAL A 326 21.86 6.03 -0.95
N ILE A 327 22.69 5.07 -1.40
CA ILE A 327 23.99 5.39 -2.01
C ILE A 327 23.77 6.21 -3.29
N MET A 328 22.84 5.78 -4.13
CA MET A 328 22.50 6.49 -5.36
C MET A 328 21.81 7.83 -5.05
N GLU A 329 20.99 7.91 -4.01
CA GLU A 329 20.39 9.17 -3.53
C GLU A 329 21.46 10.18 -3.10
N ALA A 330 22.49 9.74 -2.36
CA ALA A 330 23.63 10.57 -1.98
C ALA A 330 24.46 11.02 -3.20
N MET A 331 24.69 10.11 -4.15
CA MET A 331 25.34 10.43 -5.42
C MET A 331 24.55 11.48 -6.21
N ALA A 332 23.22 11.36 -6.29
CA ALA A 332 22.36 12.35 -6.95
C ALA A 332 22.44 13.74 -6.30
N CYS A 333 22.69 13.82 -4.99
CA CYS A 333 22.99 15.05 -4.25
C CYS A 333 24.45 15.53 -4.42
N ALA A 334 25.20 14.97 -5.37
CA ALA A 334 26.62 15.25 -5.60
C ALA A 334 27.48 15.11 -4.32
N ARG A 335 27.17 14.14 -3.47
CA ARG A 335 27.97 13.84 -2.26
C ARG A 335 28.93 12.69 -2.56
N PRO A 336 30.21 12.80 -2.16
CA PRO A 336 31.12 11.66 -2.23
C PRO A 336 30.64 10.55 -1.30
N VAL A 337 30.69 9.31 -1.79
CA VAL A 337 30.29 8.11 -1.04
C VAL A 337 31.53 7.39 -0.50
N VAL A 338 31.48 6.98 0.76
CA VAL A 338 32.37 5.96 1.34
C VAL A 338 31.54 4.74 1.69
N SER A 339 31.83 3.59 1.12
CA SER A 339 31.07 2.37 1.38
C SER A 339 31.94 1.12 1.27
N THR A 340 31.33 -0.05 1.35
CA THR A 340 32.04 -1.34 1.35
C THR A 340 32.00 -2.01 -0.01
N ARG A 341 33.04 -2.78 -0.33
CA ARG A 341 33.11 -3.64 -1.52
C ARG A 341 32.33 -4.93 -1.24
N LEU A 342 31.02 -4.79 -1.10
CA LEU A 342 30.11 -5.89 -0.74
C LEU A 342 28.97 -6.00 -1.76
N ALA A 343 28.66 -7.24 -2.16
CA ALA A 343 27.56 -7.55 -3.06
C ALA A 343 27.51 -6.63 -4.30
N GLY A 344 26.38 -5.97 -4.57
CA GLY A 344 26.20 -5.07 -5.70
C GLY A 344 26.56 -3.60 -5.42
N ILE A 345 27.10 -3.24 -4.25
CA ILE A 345 27.57 -1.88 -3.97
C ILE A 345 28.59 -1.38 -5.02
N PRO A 346 29.58 -2.20 -5.47
CA PRO A 346 30.52 -1.81 -6.53
C PRO A 346 29.87 -1.54 -7.89
N GLU A 347 28.64 -1.99 -8.13
CA GLU A 347 27.90 -1.63 -9.35
C GLU A 347 27.40 -0.19 -9.28
N SER A 348 27.10 0.34 -8.09
CA SER A 348 26.71 1.74 -7.90
C SER A 348 27.92 2.67 -7.77
N VAL A 349 28.91 2.31 -6.95
CA VAL A 349 30.08 3.14 -6.62
C VAL A 349 31.31 2.62 -7.35
N VAL A 350 31.91 3.45 -8.20
CA VAL A 350 33.20 3.18 -8.83
C VAL A 350 34.31 3.73 -7.94
N ASP A 351 35.10 2.83 -7.36
CA ASP A 351 36.17 3.17 -6.42
C ASP A 351 37.18 4.16 -7.02
N GLY A 352 37.53 5.19 -6.24
CA GLY A 352 38.42 6.29 -6.65
C GLY A 352 37.82 7.28 -7.67
N VAL A 353 36.62 7.01 -8.20
CA VAL A 353 35.97 7.82 -9.25
C VAL A 353 34.69 8.49 -8.74
N THR A 354 33.73 7.72 -8.21
CA THR A 354 32.46 8.26 -7.68
C THR A 354 32.36 8.16 -6.15
N GLY A 355 33.32 7.49 -5.53
CA GLY A 355 33.40 7.26 -4.09
C GLY A 355 34.66 6.46 -3.75
N LEU A 356 34.76 6.03 -2.49
CA LEU A 356 35.83 5.17 -1.99
C LEU A 356 35.23 3.88 -1.44
N LEU A 357 35.77 2.73 -1.85
CA LEU A 357 35.31 1.41 -1.40
C LEU A 357 36.36 0.66 -0.58
N VAL A 358 35.96 0.26 0.63
CA VAL A 358 36.79 -0.48 1.59
C VAL A 358 36.28 -1.93 1.79
N PRO A 359 37.08 -2.86 2.30
CA PRO A 359 36.60 -4.17 2.72
C PRO A 359 35.48 -4.08 3.76
N ALA A 360 34.50 -4.99 3.70
CA ALA A 360 33.42 -5.03 4.68
C ALA A 360 33.95 -5.39 6.08
N GLY A 361 33.52 -4.65 7.11
CA GLY A 361 33.96 -4.86 8.50
C GLY A 361 35.28 -4.18 8.88
N ASP A 362 36.01 -3.62 7.91
CA ASP A 362 37.29 -2.95 8.15
C ASP A 362 37.09 -1.48 8.50
N TRP A 363 36.97 -1.19 9.80
CA TRP A 363 36.79 0.17 10.29
C TRP A 363 38.05 1.03 10.13
N GLU A 364 39.25 0.43 10.05
CA GLU A 364 40.52 1.15 9.89
C GLU A 364 40.63 1.75 8.50
N GLU A 365 40.37 0.93 7.46
CA GLU A 365 40.28 1.41 6.08
C GLU A 365 39.14 2.40 5.90
N LEU A 366 37.99 2.18 6.55
CA LEU A 366 36.86 3.11 6.54
C LEU A 366 37.27 4.48 7.11
N ALA A 367 37.95 4.51 8.26
CA ALA A 367 38.48 5.73 8.85
C ALA A 367 39.51 6.40 7.92
N GLY A 368 40.38 5.62 7.27
CA GLY A 368 41.33 6.14 6.28
C GLY A 368 40.66 6.78 5.06
N ALA A 369 39.58 6.19 4.55
CA ALA A 369 38.80 6.76 3.46
C ALA A 369 38.10 8.07 3.88
N LEU A 370 37.51 8.11 5.08
CA LEU A 370 36.88 9.30 5.64
C LEU A 370 37.91 10.42 5.88
N ASP A 371 39.08 10.10 6.45
CA ASP A 371 40.22 11.01 6.66
C ASP A 371 40.57 11.74 5.36
N ARG A 372 40.81 10.98 4.27
CA ARG A 372 41.13 11.54 2.95
C ARG A 372 40.10 12.55 2.50
N LEU A 373 38.81 12.22 2.65
CA LEU A 373 37.73 13.11 2.27
C LEU A 373 37.58 14.29 3.21
N ILE A 374 37.82 14.17 4.52
CA ILE A 374 37.79 15.29 5.46
C ILE A 374 38.87 16.32 5.09
N ARG A 375 40.08 15.87 4.78
CA ARG A 375 41.22 16.74 4.45
C ARG A 375 41.14 17.39 3.07
N ASP A 376 40.63 16.68 2.07
CA ASP A 376 40.67 17.12 0.68
C ASP A 376 39.27 17.49 0.14
N SER A 377 38.92 18.77 0.26
CA SER A 377 37.66 19.29 -0.27
C SER A 377 37.55 19.25 -1.80
N ALA A 378 38.68 19.28 -2.52
CA ALA A 378 38.69 19.17 -3.98
C ALA A 378 38.39 17.74 -4.41
N LEU A 379 38.95 16.74 -3.71
CA LEU A 379 38.60 15.34 -3.88
C LEU A 379 37.11 15.09 -3.60
N ARG A 380 36.56 15.66 -2.51
CA ARG A 380 35.11 15.55 -2.20
C ARG A 380 34.24 16.01 -3.37
N ARG A 381 34.52 17.21 -3.90
CA ARG A 381 33.78 17.78 -5.05
C ARG A 381 33.93 16.90 -6.29
N ARG A 382 35.16 16.50 -6.63
CA ARG A 382 35.45 15.67 -7.80
C ARG A 382 34.68 14.34 -7.76
N LEU A 383 34.72 13.62 -6.64
CA LEU A 383 34.01 12.34 -6.50
C LEU A 383 32.50 12.54 -6.47
N GLY A 384 32.01 13.58 -5.77
CA GLY A 384 30.58 13.92 -5.70
C GLY A 384 30.00 14.25 -7.07
N ASP A 385 30.67 15.10 -7.85
CA ASP A 385 30.23 15.48 -9.21
C ASP A 385 30.23 14.28 -10.17
N ALA A 386 31.24 13.40 -10.06
CA ALA A 386 31.28 12.16 -10.83
C ALA A 386 30.16 11.21 -10.41
N GLY A 387 29.89 11.08 -9.11
CA GLY A 387 28.78 10.32 -8.57
C GLY A 387 27.42 10.81 -9.08
N ARG A 388 27.20 12.12 -9.07
CA ARG A 388 25.97 12.72 -9.60
C ARG A 388 25.76 12.39 -11.08
N LYS A 389 26.79 12.58 -11.91
CA LYS A 389 26.71 12.24 -13.35
C LYS A 389 26.37 10.77 -13.54
N ARG A 390 26.96 9.87 -12.74
CA ARG A 390 26.64 8.44 -12.78
C ARG A 390 25.20 8.16 -12.39
N ALA A 391 24.71 8.74 -11.30
CA ALA A 391 23.31 8.59 -10.87
C ALA A 391 22.32 9.06 -11.95
N GLU A 392 22.61 10.19 -12.60
CA GLU A 392 21.81 10.74 -13.70
C GLU A 392 21.85 9.87 -14.97
N ASN A 393 23.00 9.28 -15.26
CA ASN A 393 23.20 8.49 -16.47
C ASN A 393 22.65 7.07 -16.35
N ASP A 394 22.84 6.43 -15.19
CA ASP A 394 22.69 4.97 -15.07
C ASP A 394 21.50 4.58 -14.19
N PHE A 395 21.11 5.43 -13.23
CA PHE A 395 20.16 5.08 -12.17
C PHE A 395 18.89 5.93 -12.16
N SER A 396 18.59 6.65 -13.24
CA SER A 396 17.29 7.29 -13.42
C SER A 396 16.19 6.26 -13.65
N ILE A 397 15.07 6.36 -12.92
CA ILE A 397 13.94 5.42 -13.05
C ILE A 397 13.41 5.32 -14.48
N VAL A 398 13.43 6.44 -15.22
CA VAL A 398 13.03 6.52 -16.63
C VAL A 398 13.85 5.57 -17.51
N LYS A 399 15.11 5.29 -17.14
CA LYS A 399 16.01 4.38 -17.85
C LYS A 399 15.98 2.97 -17.27
N THR A 400 16.03 2.86 -15.94
CA THR A 400 16.20 1.54 -15.29
C THR A 400 14.96 0.66 -15.41
N ILE A 401 13.77 1.24 -15.65
CA ILE A 401 12.53 0.50 -15.83
C ILE A 401 12.38 -0.12 -17.23
N GLU A 402 13.14 0.33 -18.23
CA GLU A 402 12.95 -0.10 -19.63
C GLU A 402 13.10 -1.62 -19.83
N PRO A 403 14.07 -2.32 -19.21
CA PRO A 403 14.14 -3.78 -19.27
C PRO A 403 12.89 -4.46 -18.66
N LEU A 404 12.33 -3.90 -17.58
CA LEU A 404 11.12 -4.43 -16.96
C LEU A 404 9.90 -4.26 -17.87
N LEU A 405 9.79 -3.11 -18.54
CA LEU A 405 8.72 -2.84 -19.52
C LEU A 405 8.76 -3.83 -20.70
N ASP A 406 9.95 -4.15 -21.21
CA ASP A 406 10.13 -5.16 -22.26
C ASP A 406 9.68 -6.55 -21.78
N LEU A 407 10.05 -6.95 -20.56
CA LEU A 407 9.62 -8.21 -19.95
C LEU A 407 8.10 -8.28 -19.75
N PHE A 408 7.48 -7.21 -19.25
CA PHE A 408 6.02 -7.12 -19.15
C PHE A 408 5.34 -7.20 -20.51
N SER A 409 5.88 -6.51 -21.53
CA SER A 409 5.32 -6.51 -22.88
C SER A 409 5.34 -7.92 -23.50
N LYS A 410 6.46 -8.65 -23.35
CA LYS A 410 6.58 -10.05 -23.79
C LYS A 410 5.58 -10.96 -23.10
N SER A 411 5.42 -10.82 -21.78
CA SER A 411 4.48 -11.62 -20.99
C SER A 411 3.02 -11.32 -21.36
N LEU A 412 2.64 -10.04 -21.49
CA LEU A 412 1.28 -9.62 -21.85
C LEU A 412 0.91 -9.98 -23.30
N ALA A 413 1.87 -9.97 -24.23
CA ALA A 413 1.65 -10.38 -25.62
C ALA A 413 1.29 -11.88 -25.72
N ALA A 414 1.88 -12.72 -24.87
CA ALA A 414 1.53 -14.14 -24.79
C ALA A 414 0.10 -14.39 -24.27
N ALA A 415 -0.48 -13.43 -23.54
CA ALA A 415 -1.80 -13.52 -22.92
C ALA A 415 -2.97 -12.94 -23.76
N LEU A 416 -2.76 -12.67 -25.06
CA LEU A 416 -3.78 -12.09 -25.94
C LEU A 416 -4.79 -13.13 -26.47
N ARG A 417 -5.89 -13.37 -25.72
CA ARG A 417 -7.23 -13.72 -26.27
C ARG A 417 -8.32 -13.09 -25.38
N ASP A 418 -9.33 -12.51 -26.04
CA ASP A 418 -10.53 -11.84 -25.51
C ASP A 418 -10.36 -10.82 -24.37
N THR A 419 -10.34 -9.54 -24.73
CA THR A 419 -10.62 -8.44 -23.80
C THR A 419 -12.11 -8.15 -23.79
N ALA A 420 -12.82 -8.51 -22.72
CA ALA A 420 -14.15 -7.99 -22.47
C ALA A 420 -14.04 -6.49 -22.10
N PRO A 421 -14.81 -5.60 -22.74
CA PRO A 421 -14.85 -4.20 -22.33
C PRO A 421 -15.52 -4.08 -20.96
N ILE A 422 -14.83 -3.48 -19.99
CA ILE A 422 -15.44 -3.09 -18.72
C ILE A 422 -16.18 -1.77 -18.95
N LEU A 423 -17.49 -1.86 -19.21
CA LEU A 423 -18.39 -0.70 -19.13
C LEU A 423 -18.63 -0.38 -17.65
N GLN A 424 -17.96 0.64 -17.11
CA GLN A 424 -18.30 1.16 -15.78
C GLN A 424 -19.60 1.98 -15.87
N LYS A 425 -20.67 1.49 -15.24
CA LYS A 425 -21.83 2.31 -14.88
C LYS A 425 -21.51 3.10 -13.62
N LYS A 426 -22.05 4.32 -13.52
CA LYS A 426 -22.04 5.05 -12.26
C LYS A 426 -22.70 4.23 -11.17
N SER A 427 -22.02 4.06 -10.05
CA SER A 427 -22.44 3.21 -8.95
C SER A 427 -22.92 4.03 -7.75
N VAL A 428 -23.81 3.43 -6.96
CA VAL A 428 -24.29 3.95 -5.68
C VAL A 428 -23.42 3.37 -4.57
N ALA A 429 -22.70 4.21 -3.82
CA ALA A 429 -21.96 3.75 -2.65
C ALA A 429 -22.91 3.57 -1.47
N TYR A 430 -22.99 2.35 -0.94
CA TYR A 430 -23.74 2.02 0.26
C TYR A 430 -22.82 2.04 1.48
N LEU A 431 -22.94 3.04 2.36
CA LEU A 431 -22.11 3.14 3.56
C LEU A 431 -22.78 2.41 4.73
N ILE A 432 -22.27 1.22 5.03
CA ILE A 432 -22.78 0.31 6.05
C ILE A 432 -21.91 0.44 7.31
N ASP A 433 -22.52 0.89 8.41
CA ASP A 433 -21.80 1.15 9.67
C ASP A 433 -21.18 -0.13 10.27
N ARG A 434 -21.95 -1.23 10.26
CA ARG A 434 -21.51 -2.53 10.78
C ARG A 434 -22.25 -3.69 10.11
N TRP A 435 -21.70 -4.89 10.19
CA TRP A 435 -22.39 -6.09 9.68
C TRP A 435 -22.24 -7.33 10.57
N PRO A 436 -23.32 -7.98 11.03
CA PRO A 436 -24.72 -7.63 10.79
C PRO A 436 -25.08 -6.34 11.53
N ASP A 437 -25.96 -5.53 10.93
CA ASP A 437 -26.53 -4.38 11.62
C ASP A 437 -27.93 -4.74 12.13
N ASN A 438 -28.08 -4.81 13.45
CA ASN A 438 -29.38 -5.08 14.07
C ASN A 438 -30.40 -3.96 13.80
N ASN A 439 -29.94 -2.76 13.43
CA ASN A 439 -30.81 -1.64 13.04
C ASN A 439 -31.26 -1.76 11.57
N LEU A 440 -30.68 -2.69 10.80
CA LEU A 440 -31.02 -2.94 9.40
C LEU A 440 -31.16 -4.46 9.15
N PRO A 441 -32.12 -5.13 9.83
CA PRO A 441 -32.25 -6.59 9.77
C PRO A 441 -32.57 -7.13 8.37
N PHE A 442 -32.95 -6.25 7.43
CA PHE A 442 -33.30 -6.59 6.05
C PHE A 442 -32.30 -6.09 5.00
N LEU A 443 -31.13 -5.58 5.39
CA LEU A 443 -30.12 -5.05 4.45
C LEU A 443 -29.70 -6.09 3.40
N GLU A 444 -29.57 -7.36 3.78
CA GLU A 444 -29.32 -8.47 2.83
C GLU A 444 -30.40 -8.57 1.74
N MET A 445 -31.67 -8.49 2.13
CA MET A 445 -32.79 -8.58 1.21
C MET A 445 -32.87 -7.33 0.32
N GLU A 446 -32.55 -6.16 0.85
CA GLU A 446 -32.42 -4.91 0.10
C GLU A 446 -31.35 -5.00 -0.99
N LEU A 447 -30.11 -5.34 -0.63
CA LEU A 447 -28.99 -5.42 -1.58
C LEU A 447 -29.29 -6.44 -2.69
N THR A 448 -29.87 -7.59 -2.31
CA THR A 448 -30.35 -8.60 -3.27
C THR A 448 -31.45 -8.06 -4.19
N ALA A 449 -32.39 -7.28 -3.67
CA ALA A 449 -33.46 -6.68 -4.45
C ALA A 449 -32.93 -5.61 -5.42
N LEU A 450 -31.98 -4.78 -5.00
CA LEU A 450 -31.33 -3.78 -5.85
C LEU A 450 -30.60 -4.43 -7.02
N GLN A 451 -29.84 -5.49 -6.76
CA GLN A 451 -29.13 -6.27 -7.77
C GLN A 451 -30.10 -6.86 -8.80
N ARG A 452 -31.22 -7.46 -8.35
CA ARG A 452 -32.29 -7.97 -9.22
C ARG A 452 -32.95 -6.89 -10.08
N ASN A 453 -32.98 -5.66 -9.60
CA ASN A 453 -33.53 -4.51 -10.34
C ASN A 453 -32.46 -3.76 -11.16
N GLY A 454 -31.24 -4.32 -11.28
CA GLY A 454 -30.19 -3.78 -12.14
C GLY A 454 -29.52 -2.50 -11.62
N ALA A 455 -29.68 -2.17 -10.34
CA ALA A 455 -28.99 -1.03 -9.73
C ALA A 455 -27.49 -1.35 -9.59
N ALA A 456 -26.64 -0.46 -10.09
CA ALA A 456 -25.20 -0.53 -9.85
C ALA A 456 -24.91 0.07 -8.48
N TYR A 457 -24.44 -0.77 -7.54
CA TYR A 457 -24.08 -0.31 -6.20
C TYR A 457 -22.79 -0.98 -5.72
N VAL A 458 -22.12 -0.34 -4.77
CA VAL A 458 -20.92 -0.84 -4.10
C VAL A 458 -21.11 -0.68 -2.59
N PRO A 459 -21.25 -1.77 -1.83
CA PRO A 459 -21.41 -1.72 -0.39
C PRO A 459 -20.05 -1.59 0.32
N PHE A 460 -19.86 -0.49 1.03
CA PHE A 460 -18.69 -0.22 1.88
C PHE A 460 -19.03 -0.46 3.34
N ILE A 461 -18.25 -1.30 4.01
CA ILE A 461 -18.47 -1.63 5.43
C ILE A 461 -17.40 -1.03 6.33
N PHE A 462 -17.84 -0.39 7.41
CA PHE A 462 -16.95 0.29 8.35
C PHE A 462 -16.46 -0.65 9.44
N ARG A 463 -17.33 -1.51 9.97
CA ARG A 463 -17.01 -2.39 11.10
C ARG A 463 -17.53 -3.81 10.93
N LEU A 464 -16.65 -4.78 11.15
CA LEU A 464 -17.03 -6.18 11.27
C LEU A 464 -17.08 -6.61 12.74
N PRO A 465 -17.94 -7.58 13.10
CA PRO A 465 -18.02 -8.17 14.42
C PRO A 465 -16.75 -8.97 14.68
N ARG A 466 -16.53 -9.29 15.94
CA ARG A 466 -15.40 -10.14 16.30
C ARG A 466 -15.57 -11.51 15.64
N VAL A 467 -14.47 -12.21 15.41
CA VAL A 467 -14.48 -13.54 14.79
C VAL A 467 -15.42 -14.52 15.52
N SER A 468 -15.52 -14.41 16.85
CA SER A 468 -16.42 -15.19 17.70
C SER A 468 -17.91 -14.87 17.53
N GLU A 469 -18.23 -13.71 16.97
CA GLU A 469 -19.58 -13.18 16.79
C GLU A 469 -20.05 -13.31 15.32
N PHE A 470 -19.23 -13.90 14.46
CA PHE A 470 -19.54 -14.07 13.05
C PHE A 470 -20.66 -15.12 12.88
N PRO A 471 -21.82 -14.77 12.25
CA PRO A 471 -22.93 -15.70 12.11
C PRO A 471 -22.51 -16.96 11.31
N PRO A 472 -22.85 -18.19 11.73
CA PRO A 472 -22.48 -19.41 11.00
C PRO A 472 -23.00 -19.47 9.55
N LYS A 473 -24.09 -18.72 9.27
CA LYS A 473 -24.70 -18.54 7.95
C LYS A 473 -24.43 -17.14 7.42
N THR A 474 -23.19 -16.69 7.42
CA THR A 474 -22.86 -15.42 6.75
C THR A 474 -22.91 -15.63 5.24
N SER A 475 -23.67 -14.75 4.58
CA SER A 475 -24.12 -14.87 3.20
C SER A 475 -23.01 -14.59 2.18
N GLY A 476 -23.21 -15.06 0.94
CA GLY A 476 -22.33 -14.75 -0.19
C GLY A 476 -22.18 -13.25 -0.48
N LEU A 477 -23.12 -12.43 0.01
CA LEU A 477 -23.09 -10.96 -0.08
C LEU A 477 -21.84 -10.34 0.52
N LEU A 478 -21.24 -10.92 1.56
CA LEU A 478 -19.99 -10.37 2.11
C LEU A 478 -18.85 -10.41 1.10
N LEU A 479 -18.89 -11.30 0.11
CA LEU A 479 -17.89 -11.32 -0.96
C LEU A 479 -18.03 -10.14 -1.94
N GLU A 480 -19.17 -9.45 -1.90
CA GLU A 480 -19.45 -8.26 -2.73
C GLU A 480 -19.09 -6.94 -2.00
N PHE A 481 -18.64 -7.00 -0.74
CA PHE A 481 -18.39 -5.81 0.08
C PHE A 481 -16.97 -5.29 -0.05
N GLU A 482 -16.85 -3.97 -0.05
CA GLU A 482 -15.60 -3.23 0.11
C GLU A 482 -15.37 -2.92 1.60
N TYR A 483 -14.19 -3.24 2.10
CA TYR A 483 -13.86 -3.11 3.52
C TYR A 483 -13.01 -1.87 3.77
N LEU A 484 -13.35 -1.08 4.79
CA LEU A 484 -12.40 -0.09 5.28
C LEU A 484 -11.11 -0.81 5.72
N PRO A 485 -9.94 -0.29 5.33
CA PRO A 485 -8.66 -0.91 5.64
C PRO A 485 -8.30 -0.73 7.12
N ASP A 486 -7.18 -1.33 7.51
CA ASP A 486 -6.63 -1.24 8.86
C ASP A 486 -6.44 0.21 9.35
N ALA A 487 -6.54 0.40 10.67
CA ALA A 487 -6.41 1.70 11.33
C ALA A 487 -5.10 2.43 10.97
N MET A 488 -3.99 1.73 10.74
CA MET A 488 -2.72 2.35 10.31
C MET A 488 -2.82 2.97 8.91
N VAL A 489 -3.64 2.40 8.01
CA VAL A 489 -3.89 2.97 6.69
C VAL A 489 -4.77 4.21 6.80
N ILE A 490 -5.81 4.13 7.64
CA ILE A 490 -6.71 5.25 7.90
C ILE A 490 -5.96 6.43 8.54
N GLU A 491 -5.12 6.17 9.54
CA GLU A 491 -4.32 7.20 10.19
C GLU A 491 -3.25 7.78 9.26
N ALA A 492 -2.69 6.98 8.35
CA ALA A 492 -1.79 7.50 7.31
C ALA A 492 -2.50 8.49 6.37
N GLU A 493 -3.70 8.15 5.89
CA GLU A 493 -4.51 9.05 5.06
C GLU A 493 -4.90 10.32 5.83
N TRP A 494 -5.19 10.18 7.12
CA TRP A 494 -5.44 11.31 8.01
C TRP A 494 -4.24 12.27 8.08
N GLN A 495 -3.05 11.73 8.34
CA GLN A 495 -1.80 12.51 8.42
C GLN A 495 -1.45 13.17 7.09
N ALA A 496 -1.71 12.53 5.96
CA ALA A 496 -1.42 13.07 4.64
C ALA A 496 -2.34 14.23 4.22
N ASN A 497 -3.50 14.43 4.87
CA ASN A 497 -4.54 15.36 4.42
C ASN A 497 -4.88 16.46 5.45
N GLN A 498 -3.87 16.98 6.18
CA GLN A 498 -4.07 17.99 7.24
C GLN A 498 -4.69 19.31 6.77
N VAL A 499 -4.48 19.72 5.51
CA VAL A 499 -5.13 20.92 4.95
C VAL A 499 -6.63 20.73 4.85
N LEU A 500 -7.06 19.63 4.23
CA LEU A 500 -8.47 19.29 4.07
C LEU A 500 -9.15 19.04 5.43
N LEU A 501 -8.42 18.48 6.40
CA LEU A 501 -8.93 18.34 7.76
C LEU A 501 -9.27 19.71 8.38
N ARG A 502 -8.35 20.68 8.29
CA ARG A 502 -8.59 22.03 8.80
C ARG A 502 -9.79 22.68 8.13
N GLU A 503 -10.01 22.43 6.84
CA GLU A 503 -11.21 22.88 6.13
C GLU A 503 -12.48 22.23 6.69
N LEU A 504 -12.49 20.89 6.85
CA LEU A 504 -13.63 20.17 7.42
C LEU A 504 -13.95 20.63 8.85
N GLU A 505 -12.93 20.85 9.68
CA GLU A 505 -13.10 21.35 11.06
C GLU A 505 -13.60 22.79 11.10
N ALA A 506 -13.07 23.68 10.26
CA ALA A 506 -13.56 25.04 10.13
C ALA A 506 -15.03 25.07 9.68
N MET A 507 -15.41 24.20 8.74
CA MET A 507 -16.81 24.05 8.35
C MET A 507 -17.69 23.58 9.50
N ARG A 508 -17.23 22.63 10.32
CA ARG A 508 -17.96 22.18 11.52
C ARG A 508 -18.10 23.29 12.54
N ALA A 509 -17.05 24.08 12.76
CA ALA A 509 -17.05 25.20 13.69
C ALA A 509 -18.08 26.28 13.31
N ASN A 510 -18.34 26.45 12.01
CA ASN A 510 -19.32 27.39 11.48
C ASN A 510 -20.77 26.86 11.48
N GLN A 511 -21.01 25.60 11.87
CA GLN A 511 -22.37 25.08 11.99
C GLN A 511 -23.05 25.57 13.26
N LYS A 512 -24.31 26.02 13.12
CA LYS A 512 -25.15 26.45 14.26
C LYS A 512 -25.38 25.31 15.25
N HIS A 513 -25.61 24.10 14.74
CA HIS A 513 -25.73 22.88 15.52
C HIS A 513 -24.71 21.88 14.99
N ARG A 514 -23.87 21.34 15.86
CA ARG A 514 -22.71 20.53 15.47
C ARG A 514 -22.73 19.15 16.14
N PRO A 515 -22.30 18.09 15.42
CA PRO A 515 -22.12 16.77 16.04
C PRO A 515 -21.00 16.82 17.09
N ALA A 516 -20.97 15.81 17.96
CA ALA A 516 -19.87 15.65 18.92
C ALA A 516 -18.51 15.54 18.20
N SER A 517 -17.46 16.12 18.81
CA SER A 517 -16.15 16.25 18.16
C SER A 517 -15.49 14.91 17.87
N ASP A 518 -15.59 13.97 18.80
CA ASP A 518 -15.10 12.59 18.68
C ASP A 518 -15.77 11.86 17.50
N LEU A 519 -17.10 11.90 17.43
CA LEU A 519 -17.87 11.30 16.35
C LEU A 519 -17.51 11.93 15.00
N PHE A 520 -17.34 13.25 14.96
CA PHE A 520 -16.92 13.96 13.75
C PHE A 520 -15.54 13.51 13.27
N LEU A 521 -14.55 13.42 14.17
CA LEU A 521 -13.18 13.01 13.82
C LEU A 521 -13.11 11.55 13.37
N GLU A 522 -13.92 10.67 13.97
CA GLU A 522 -14.05 9.27 13.55
C GLU A 522 -14.60 9.17 12.12
N GLN A 523 -15.68 9.89 11.82
CA GLN A 523 -16.32 9.88 10.51
C GLN A 523 -15.49 10.63 9.45
N ALA A 524 -14.73 11.66 9.83
CA ALA A 524 -13.80 12.35 8.94
C ALA A 524 -12.66 11.42 8.48
N ARG A 525 -12.13 10.58 9.39
CA ARG A 525 -11.15 9.54 9.03
C ARG A 525 -11.70 8.56 7.99
N ALA A 526 -12.92 8.06 8.21
CA ALA A 526 -13.57 7.17 7.26
C ALA A 526 -13.84 7.86 5.91
N ALA A 527 -14.32 9.11 5.93
CA ALA A 527 -14.60 9.88 4.72
C ALA A 527 -13.34 10.16 3.88
N LEU A 528 -12.20 10.48 4.51
CA LEU A 528 -10.93 10.67 3.80
C LEU A 528 -10.45 9.38 3.10
N MET A 529 -10.60 8.24 3.77
CA MET A 529 -10.28 6.93 3.19
C MET A 529 -11.23 6.58 2.03
N LEU A 530 -12.55 6.71 2.25
CA LEU A 530 -13.56 6.45 1.22
C LEU A 530 -13.38 7.32 -0.01
N ARG A 531 -12.96 8.59 0.16
CA ARG A 531 -12.64 9.48 -0.97
C ARG A 531 -11.60 8.87 -1.90
N ARG A 532 -10.61 8.14 -1.37
CA ARG A 532 -9.59 7.43 -2.16
C ARG A 532 -10.19 6.18 -2.79
N MET A 533 -10.94 5.38 -2.03
CA MET A 533 -11.58 4.15 -2.53
C MET A 533 -12.58 4.45 -3.65
N PHE A 534 -13.32 5.55 -3.56
CA PHE A 534 -14.25 6.03 -4.59
C PHE A 534 -13.55 6.40 -5.91
N ARG A 535 -12.23 6.43 -6.01
CA ARG A 535 -11.56 6.59 -7.32
C ARG A 535 -11.61 5.31 -8.16
N ALA A 536 -11.67 4.15 -7.50
CA ALA A 536 -11.78 2.85 -8.17
C ALA A 536 -13.20 2.54 -8.65
N HIS A 537 -14.19 3.29 -8.16
CA HIS A 537 -15.59 3.09 -8.49
C HIS A 537 -16.16 4.41 -9.03
N ASP A 538 -16.87 4.41 -10.15
CA ASP A 538 -17.49 5.64 -10.68
C ASP A 538 -18.70 6.05 -9.81
N ILE A 539 -18.48 6.48 -8.56
CA ILE A 539 -19.55 6.75 -7.59
C ILE A 539 -20.20 8.10 -7.93
N GLY A 540 -21.52 8.08 -8.21
CA GLY A 540 -22.32 9.28 -8.41
C GLY A 540 -23.21 9.66 -7.22
N HIS A 541 -23.49 8.70 -6.33
CA HIS A 541 -24.39 8.86 -5.19
C HIS A 541 -23.92 8.06 -3.99
N VAL A 542 -24.15 8.58 -2.78
CA VAL A 542 -23.88 7.89 -1.52
C VAL A 542 -25.18 7.67 -0.76
N HIS A 543 -25.49 6.42 -0.43
CA HIS A 543 -26.54 6.07 0.52
C HIS A 543 -25.92 5.72 1.88
N ALA A 544 -26.19 6.56 2.88
CA ALA A 544 -25.82 6.26 4.26
C ALA A 544 -26.88 5.37 4.91
N THR A 545 -26.49 4.23 5.46
CA THR A 545 -27.47 3.33 6.09
C THR A 545 -27.78 3.69 7.54
N SER A 546 -27.14 4.72 8.09
CA SER A 546 -27.39 5.22 9.45
C SER A 546 -27.04 6.70 9.58
N SER A 547 -27.52 7.34 10.64
CA SER A 547 -27.15 8.71 11.01
C SER A 547 -25.65 8.88 11.31
N ARG A 548 -24.96 7.81 11.75
CA ARG A 548 -23.50 7.81 11.91
C ARG A 548 -22.80 7.91 10.55
N THR A 549 -23.12 7.02 9.62
CA THR A 549 -22.51 7.00 8.28
C THR A 549 -22.93 8.20 7.43
N LEU A 550 -24.06 8.84 7.77
CA LEU A 550 -24.50 10.09 7.16
C LEU A 550 -23.45 11.20 7.33
N LEU A 551 -22.77 11.30 8.48
CA LEU A 551 -21.70 12.30 8.64
C LEU A 551 -20.58 12.10 7.60
N SER A 552 -20.12 10.86 7.41
CA SER A 552 -19.14 10.53 6.39
C SER A 552 -19.65 10.86 4.98
N ALA A 553 -20.91 10.52 4.68
CA ALA A 553 -21.53 10.82 3.40
C ALA A 553 -21.61 12.32 3.10
N LEU A 554 -21.94 13.15 4.10
CA LEU A 554 -22.00 14.60 3.96
C LEU A 554 -20.62 15.24 3.78
N MET A 555 -19.59 14.69 4.43
CA MET A 555 -18.20 15.09 4.17
C MET A 555 -17.78 14.73 2.74
N LEU A 556 -18.09 13.51 2.28
CA LEU A 556 -17.82 13.06 0.91
C LEU A 556 -18.55 13.93 -0.12
N LYS A 557 -19.82 14.28 0.11
CA LYS A 557 -20.56 15.24 -0.71
C LYS A 557 -19.82 16.55 -0.88
N LYS A 558 -19.27 17.11 0.19
CA LYS A 558 -18.52 18.36 0.14
C LYS A 558 -17.20 18.22 -0.62
N MET A 559 -16.48 17.11 -0.40
CA MET A 559 -15.18 16.86 -1.03
C MET A 559 -15.28 16.49 -2.52
N LEU A 560 -16.35 15.82 -2.93
CA LEU A 560 -16.48 15.19 -4.25
C LEU A 560 -17.68 15.68 -5.07
N GLY A 561 -18.56 16.52 -4.51
CA GLY A 561 -19.74 17.03 -5.22
C GLY A 561 -20.85 15.99 -5.45
N LEU A 562 -20.91 14.94 -4.62
CA LEU A 562 -21.85 13.82 -4.76
C LEU A 562 -23.24 14.13 -4.18
N THR A 563 -24.25 13.39 -4.63
CA THR A 563 -25.58 13.40 -3.97
C THR A 563 -25.61 12.41 -2.81
N VAL A 564 -26.43 12.67 -1.79
CA VAL A 564 -26.50 11.85 -0.57
C VAL A 564 -27.95 11.52 -0.22
N SER A 565 -28.21 10.26 0.11
CA SER A 565 -29.45 9.82 0.74
C SER A 565 -29.16 9.05 2.04
N VAL A 566 -30.19 8.84 2.87
CA VAL A 566 -30.02 8.17 4.17
C VAL A 566 -31.18 7.27 4.55
N ALA A 567 -30.88 6.15 5.22
CA ALA A 567 -31.84 5.40 6.03
C ALA A 567 -31.79 5.93 7.48
N VAL A 568 -32.91 6.46 7.97
CA VAL A 568 -33.00 6.97 9.34
C VAL A 568 -33.43 5.82 10.25
N GLU A 569 -32.50 5.35 11.08
CA GLU A 569 -32.74 4.32 12.08
C GLU A 569 -33.66 4.81 13.21
N GLU A 570 -34.33 3.87 13.91
CA GLU A 570 -35.25 4.17 15.02
C GLU A 570 -34.57 5.00 16.13
N LYS A 571 -33.30 4.70 16.41
CA LYS A 571 -32.49 5.36 17.45
C LYS A 571 -31.24 5.99 16.84
N PRO A 572 -31.37 7.17 16.21
CA PRO A 572 -30.25 7.79 15.53
C PRO A 572 -29.22 8.32 16.53
N ILE A 573 -27.95 8.18 16.17
CA ILE A 573 -26.82 8.77 16.90
C ILE A 573 -26.83 10.29 16.78
N LEU A 574 -27.22 10.81 15.61
CA LEU A 574 -27.50 12.24 15.46
C LEU A 574 -28.91 12.53 15.98
N THR A 575 -29.03 13.51 16.88
CA THR A 575 -30.31 13.87 17.50
C THR A 575 -30.63 15.34 17.37
N GLY A 576 -31.90 15.68 17.56
CA GLY A 576 -32.39 17.06 17.56
C GLY A 576 -32.07 17.81 16.27
N GLN A 577 -31.65 19.06 16.41
CA GLN A 577 -31.42 19.95 15.28
C GLN A 577 -30.20 19.55 14.43
N VAL A 578 -29.23 18.84 15.00
CA VAL A 578 -28.07 18.32 14.24
C VAL A 578 -28.53 17.32 13.18
N MET A 579 -29.46 16.43 13.53
CA MET A 579 -30.03 15.47 12.58
C MET A 579 -30.85 16.19 11.50
N LEU A 580 -31.65 17.17 11.90
CA LEU A 580 -32.45 17.94 10.94
C LEU A 580 -31.55 18.67 9.94
N ASP A 581 -30.53 19.39 10.39
CA ASP A 581 -29.57 20.09 9.53
C ASP A 581 -28.78 19.14 8.60
N ALA A 582 -28.56 17.89 9.04
CA ALA A 582 -27.94 16.85 8.23
C ALA A 582 -28.89 16.33 7.13
N LEU A 583 -30.18 16.12 7.46
CA LEU A 583 -31.21 15.70 6.51
C LEU A 583 -31.49 16.76 5.43
N ASP A 584 -31.38 18.06 5.75
CA ASP A 584 -31.49 19.15 4.78
C ASP A 584 -30.45 19.08 3.65
N GLN A 585 -29.34 18.39 3.89
CA GLN A 585 -28.29 18.19 2.89
C GLN A 585 -28.51 16.93 2.04
N CYS A 586 -29.52 16.11 2.32
CA CYS A 586 -29.84 14.89 1.58
C CYS A 586 -30.83 15.18 0.44
N VAL A 587 -30.67 14.50 -0.70
CA VAL A 587 -31.64 14.57 -1.82
C VAL A 587 -32.90 13.72 -1.53
N GLY A 588 -32.81 12.82 -0.56
CA GLY A 588 -33.90 11.94 -0.14
C GLY A 588 -33.44 10.92 0.88
N GLY A 589 -34.28 9.93 1.15
CA GLY A 589 -33.98 8.88 2.11
C GLY A 589 -35.17 8.01 2.43
N ARG A 590 -35.10 7.26 3.52
CA ARG A 590 -36.18 6.42 4.02
C ARG A 590 -36.21 6.37 5.53
N SER A 591 -37.41 6.22 6.10
CA SER A 591 -37.63 6.17 7.54
C SER A 591 -38.96 5.47 7.88
N SER A 592 -39.04 4.88 9.06
CA SER A 592 -40.32 4.45 9.68
C SER A 592 -41.04 5.58 10.41
N ASP A 593 -40.41 6.75 10.61
CA ASP A 593 -41.02 7.89 11.30
C ASP A 593 -41.91 8.70 10.33
N ARG A 594 -43.23 8.54 10.46
CA ARG A 594 -44.21 9.26 9.64
C ARG A 594 -44.21 10.77 9.90
N GLU A 595 -43.90 11.21 11.11
CA GLU A 595 -43.87 12.62 11.46
C GLU A 595 -42.66 13.31 10.81
N LEU A 596 -41.50 12.65 10.83
CA LEU A 596 -40.32 13.10 10.11
C LEU A 596 -40.58 13.22 8.61
N LEU A 597 -41.23 12.21 8.01
CA LEU A 597 -41.56 12.20 6.58
C LEU A 597 -42.52 13.32 6.17
N ALA A 598 -43.56 13.58 6.98
CA ALA A 598 -44.52 14.65 6.73
C ALA A 598 -43.85 16.03 6.63
N ARG A 599 -42.75 16.25 7.35
CA ARG A 599 -41.98 17.50 7.36
C ARG A 599 -40.97 17.63 6.21
N ARG A 600 -40.61 16.55 5.51
CA ARG A 600 -39.45 16.48 4.59
C ARG A 600 -39.79 16.32 3.10
N GLY A 601 -41.06 16.13 2.74
CA GLY A 601 -41.54 16.15 1.36
C GLY A 601 -41.21 14.89 0.52
N ARG A 602 -41.41 14.97 -0.80
CA ARG A 602 -41.47 13.81 -1.73
C ARG A 602 -40.17 12.99 -1.87
N GLY A 603 -39.03 13.50 -1.42
CA GLY A 603 -37.72 12.84 -1.52
C GLY A 603 -37.55 11.63 -0.59
N PHE A 604 -38.32 11.58 0.50
CA PHE A 604 -38.24 10.49 1.48
C PHE A 604 -39.37 9.46 1.33
N LEU A 605 -39.04 8.18 1.49
CA LEU A 605 -39.99 7.06 1.44
C LEU A 605 -40.28 6.51 2.84
N PHE A 606 -41.53 6.11 3.06
CA PHE A 606 -41.91 5.36 4.25
C PHE A 606 -41.47 3.91 4.14
N ASP A 607 -40.67 3.45 5.10
CA ASP A 607 -40.11 2.10 5.16
C ASP A 607 -40.45 1.43 6.49
N GLN A 608 -41.45 0.56 6.47
CA GLN A 608 -41.88 -0.21 7.66
C GLN A 608 -40.86 -1.27 8.10
N THR A 609 -39.86 -1.59 7.27
CA THR A 609 -38.86 -2.60 7.60
C THR A 609 -37.83 -2.10 8.63
N LEU A 610 -37.75 -0.79 8.84
CA LEU A 610 -36.89 -0.13 9.83
C LEU A 610 -37.52 -0.07 11.25
N ASP A 611 -38.78 -0.49 11.41
CA ASP A 611 -39.61 -0.25 12.61
C ASP A 611 -39.72 -1.45 13.59
N LYS A 612 -38.81 -2.44 13.54
CA LYS A 612 -38.97 -3.70 14.32
C LYS A 612 -37.82 -4.00 15.28
N PRO A 613 -38.14 -4.46 16.52
CA PRO A 613 -37.15 -4.85 17.51
C PRO A 613 -36.34 -6.07 17.06
N SER A 614 -35.15 -6.20 17.66
CA SER A 614 -34.10 -7.13 17.28
C SER A 614 -34.59 -8.57 17.03
N VAL A 615 -33.95 -9.24 16.06
CA VAL A 615 -34.20 -10.64 15.67
C VAL A 615 -34.14 -11.64 16.84
N ASN A 616 -33.60 -11.25 18.01
CA ASN A 616 -33.56 -12.09 19.21
C ASN A 616 -34.91 -12.30 19.91
N ASP A 617 -35.95 -11.50 19.62
CA ASP A 617 -37.29 -11.66 20.20
C ASP A 617 -38.21 -12.57 19.36
N ILE A 618 -37.73 -13.07 18.22
CA ILE A 618 -38.51 -13.89 17.29
C ILE A 618 -38.02 -15.33 17.41
N GLY A 619 -38.61 -16.08 18.33
CA GLY A 619 -38.36 -17.52 18.46
C GLY A 619 -38.64 -18.32 17.17
N PRO A 620 -38.23 -19.61 17.10
CA PRO A 620 -38.27 -20.44 15.88
C PRO A 620 -39.67 -20.66 15.25
N TRP A 621 -40.72 -20.18 15.90
CA TRP A 621 -42.12 -20.47 15.61
C TRP A 621 -42.72 -19.67 14.44
N LEU A 622 -42.04 -18.61 13.96
CA LEU A 622 -42.53 -17.78 12.84
C LEU A 622 -41.91 -18.09 11.46
N SER A 623 -41.03 -19.08 11.35
CA SER A 623 -40.38 -19.47 10.08
C SER A 623 -41.30 -20.20 9.09
N ARG A 624 -42.55 -20.53 9.45
CA ARG A 624 -43.53 -21.16 8.53
C ARG A 624 -44.84 -20.40 8.34
N LYS A 625 -45.22 -19.49 9.26
CA LYS A 625 -46.50 -18.76 9.20
C LYS A 625 -46.40 -17.29 8.75
N ALA A 626 -45.20 -16.75 8.59
CA ALA A 626 -44.99 -15.41 8.00
C ALA A 626 -45.11 -15.39 6.46
N LYS A 627 -46.02 -16.20 5.90
CA LYS A 627 -46.64 -15.97 4.58
C LYS A 627 -47.75 -14.89 4.71
N ILE A 628 -47.46 -13.79 5.40
CA ILE A 628 -48.37 -12.63 5.48
C ILE A 628 -47.96 -11.68 4.35
N GLU A 629 -48.63 -11.78 3.20
CA GLU A 629 -48.63 -10.83 2.07
C GLU A 629 -47.47 -9.80 2.01
N TRP A 630 -46.27 -10.26 1.62
CA TRP A 630 -45.11 -9.40 1.31
C TRP A 630 -45.13 -8.89 -0.15
N THR A 631 -46.31 -8.77 -0.76
CA THR A 631 -46.51 -8.31 -2.15
C THR A 631 -46.31 -6.80 -2.32
N GLY A 632 -46.22 -6.04 -1.22
CA GLY A 632 -45.81 -4.62 -1.22
C GLY A 632 -44.30 -4.35 -1.33
N GLY A 633 -43.45 -5.38 -1.18
CA GLY A 633 -41.98 -5.21 -1.17
C GLY A 633 -41.35 -5.02 -2.55
N ARG A 634 -41.84 -5.69 -3.59
CA ARG A 634 -41.29 -5.52 -4.96
C ARG A 634 -41.50 -4.09 -5.50
N PRO A 635 -42.70 -3.49 -5.41
CA PRO A 635 -42.90 -2.11 -5.85
C PRO A 635 -42.02 -1.12 -5.09
N PHE A 636 -41.86 -1.32 -3.77
CA PHE A 636 -40.99 -0.48 -2.95
C PHE A 636 -39.53 -0.56 -3.41
N TRP A 637 -38.95 -1.76 -3.52
CA TRP A 637 -37.55 -1.92 -3.92
C TRP A 637 -37.29 -1.50 -5.39
N GLN A 638 -38.28 -1.63 -6.27
CA GLN A 638 -38.22 -1.09 -7.63
C GLN A 638 -38.18 0.44 -7.64
N GLU A 639 -39.08 1.09 -6.90
CA GLU A 639 -39.10 2.55 -6.77
C GLU A 639 -37.82 3.06 -6.09
N TRP A 640 -37.32 2.34 -5.08
CA TRP A 640 -36.07 2.67 -4.41
C TRP A 640 -34.86 2.56 -5.34
N ALA A 641 -34.73 1.45 -6.07
CA ALA A 641 -33.69 1.27 -7.09
C ALA A 641 -33.73 2.38 -8.14
N LYS A 642 -34.93 2.76 -8.59
CA LYS A 642 -35.14 3.84 -9.56
C LYS A 642 -34.67 5.20 -9.03
N ARG A 643 -34.97 5.52 -7.77
CA ARG A 643 -34.50 6.77 -7.13
C ARG A 643 -32.98 6.81 -7.01
N LEU A 644 -32.36 5.72 -6.57
CA LEU A 644 -30.91 5.62 -6.45
C LEU A 644 -30.22 5.75 -7.81
N ALA A 645 -30.77 5.13 -8.86
CA ALA A 645 -30.28 5.28 -10.23
C ALA A 645 -30.41 6.73 -10.73
N ALA A 646 -31.53 7.40 -10.45
CA ALA A 646 -31.73 8.80 -10.81
C ALA A 646 -30.75 9.73 -10.07
N TRP A 647 -30.51 9.52 -8.77
CA TRP A 647 -29.59 10.35 -7.99
C TRP A 647 -28.11 10.10 -8.30
N SER A 648 -27.74 8.90 -8.74
CA SER A 648 -26.38 8.58 -9.20
C SER A 648 -26.09 9.07 -10.61
N GLY A 649 -27.11 9.47 -11.38
CA GLY A 649 -26.96 9.83 -12.78
C GLY A 649 -26.74 8.62 -13.69
N SER A 650 -27.18 7.44 -13.26
CA SER A 650 -27.05 6.16 -13.97
C SER A 650 -28.31 5.80 -14.78
N ALA A 651 -29.27 6.73 -14.87
CA ALA A 651 -30.56 6.58 -15.54
C ALA A 651 -30.48 6.83 -17.05
#